data_AF-A0A8H6TQK6-F1
#
_entry.id   AF-A0A8H6TQK6-F1
#
_cell.length_a   1.000
_cell.length_b   1.000
_cell.length_c   1.000
_cell.angle_alpha   90.00
_cell.angle_beta   90.00
_cell.angle_gamma   90.00
#
_symmetry.space_group_name_H-M   'P 1'
#
loop_
_entity.id
_entity.type
_entity.pdbx_description
1 polymer ?
#
loop_
_entity_poly.entity_id
_entity_poly.type
_entity_poly.pdbx_seq_one_letter_code
_entity_poly.pdbx_strand_id
1 'polypeptide(L)'
;MFLLPAAILAAASTLDLVYAVTPEDLAATYGLTTSTILPFPAATQAAAESQALLASQWGLSRGRIQNGGADLAFVDDPFPNNPAPGSTTNTSGPVLQITYPAGSFSGDTGGAQFYNLWNASDGNFQSMMLRYEVAFDENFDWRKGGKLPGKFCARFSSNAADGTSCFSARLMWRPNGAGEAYTYTPTPNNICSDTKVECSSDAFGTSLSRGSFTFHSGEWNHVVMLIQLNNPVDTANGNLEVYFNNVKALQQSDMQIRATSNLTINGMYFSTFFGGADDSWATPNTVHTYFRNIELWAGSNPSNLTGAHTLADLNDFISPSQACIKPVEQLDKPIEKLPGEAATAIHVDSGGSYYEVASGSGKKLEPAQISLNDCLAGCITSAESVLITLQSHTEVLSFLDSNALLPPSSRKTPVISIAPQSLASLATAITSRSGVPTTPRQILRRVRHFCESELGFAHTFDTTFARHVAHAEHLKEFEERRADAGTPGKLPMLASACPGWICYAEKAHSEMLPFISTTKSPQQIMGTLVKNWMGQLWNLLPNQVYHVSVMPCYDKKLEASRSDFYNELYATRDVDCVITTGELELIMQEKGWDLTIPVEGELDLPPSLDWSTKPHSISFSTLPELMTHPGSSSGSYLQSIISHLMATSGSSLSLSVKTMRNSDYEEYTLCRDSDQVPVFKGAKCYGFRNLQNVVRKVGRERGVQVGSGAAGRLAGRSSARRTKRSEEGQADRNYDYIEVMACPGGCVNGGGQLKPLSRSDDAEGYARDWEEQGVLANAKWGDKEWTKKVEESYWAVEAARYEADRLLQWALDDLCPTDEGVGDVDDGGQTIFRTSYRAVESDIVGLSVKW
;
A
#
# COMPACT_ATOMS: atom_id res chain seq x y z
N MET A 1 2.56 8.01 -72.09
CA MET A 1 3.93 8.55 -72.04
C MET A 1 4.61 7.94 -70.82
N PHE A 2 5.53 7.02 -71.10
CA PHE A 2 6.54 6.36 -70.27
C PHE A 2 6.17 5.44 -69.08
N LEU A 3 6.83 4.28 -69.14
CA LEU A 3 6.90 3.11 -68.27
C LEU A 3 8.12 3.19 -67.33
N LEU A 4 8.00 2.54 -66.15
CA LEU A 4 9.04 1.89 -65.30
C LEU A 4 10.09 2.77 -64.55
N PRO A 5 10.76 2.28 -63.47
CA PRO A 5 10.62 0.98 -62.76
C PRO A 5 10.63 1.02 -61.21
N ALA A 6 10.28 -0.14 -60.63
CA ALA A 6 10.50 -0.54 -59.24
C ALA A 6 11.99 -0.81 -58.94
N ALA A 7 12.52 -0.28 -57.83
CA ALA A 7 13.62 -0.84 -57.03
C ALA A 7 13.88 0.06 -55.80
N ILE A 8 14.40 -0.56 -54.73
CA ILE A 8 14.91 0.01 -53.47
C ILE A 8 13.87 0.12 -52.34
N LEU A 9 13.55 -1.04 -51.74
CA LEU A 9 13.33 -1.15 -50.30
C LEU A 9 14.12 -2.36 -49.80
N ALA A 10 15.40 -2.14 -49.50
CA ALA A 10 16.24 -3.07 -48.77
C ALA A 10 17.25 -2.26 -47.94
N ALA A 11 17.45 -2.73 -46.71
CA ALA A 11 18.48 -2.36 -45.73
C ALA A 11 18.30 -1.04 -44.95
N ALA A 12 17.60 -1.15 -43.82
CA ALA A 12 17.99 -0.49 -42.56
C ALA A 12 17.47 -1.33 -41.38
N SER A 13 17.95 -2.57 -41.25
CA SER A 13 17.96 -3.26 -39.96
C SER A 13 19.11 -2.64 -39.16
N THR A 14 18.78 -1.82 -38.16
CA THR A 14 19.74 -1.44 -37.12
C THR A 14 20.18 -2.73 -36.42
N LEU A 15 21.39 -3.18 -36.75
CA LEU A 15 22.14 -4.15 -35.95
C LEU A 15 22.39 -3.50 -34.60
N ASP A 16 21.61 -3.85 -33.58
CA ASP A 16 22.07 -3.73 -32.21
C ASP A 16 23.29 -4.64 -32.07
N LEU A 17 24.46 -4.02 -31.93
CA LEU A 17 25.67 -4.70 -31.50
C LEU A 17 25.40 -5.22 -30.08
N VAL A 18 24.96 -6.47 -29.97
CA VAL A 18 24.86 -7.19 -28.70
C VAL A 18 26.29 -7.41 -28.20
N TYR A 19 26.74 -6.59 -27.27
CA TYR A 19 28.02 -6.79 -26.59
C TYR A 19 27.94 -8.09 -25.77
N ALA A 20 28.80 -9.06 -26.12
CA ALA A 20 28.97 -10.27 -25.32
C ALA A 20 29.58 -9.91 -23.97
N VAL A 21 28.96 -10.34 -22.87
CA VAL A 21 29.43 -10.02 -21.50
C VAL A 21 30.27 -11.18 -21.00
N THR A 22 31.48 -10.92 -20.50
CA THR A 22 32.35 -11.97 -19.93
C THR A 22 31.92 -12.32 -18.49
N PRO A 23 32.18 -13.56 -18.03
CA PRO A 23 31.92 -13.95 -16.64
C PRO A 23 32.66 -13.10 -15.61
N GLU A 24 33.87 -12.64 -15.93
CA GLU A 24 34.67 -11.78 -15.07
C GLU A 24 34.03 -10.39 -14.93
N ASP A 25 33.50 -9.84 -16.03
CA ASP A 25 32.76 -8.58 -16.01
C ASP A 25 31.48 -8.70 -15.18
N LEU A 26 30.77 -9.83 -15.28
CA LEU A 26 29.61 -10.14 -14.43
C LEU A 26 30.02 -10.27 -12.97
N ALA A 27 31.08 -11.03 -12.67
CA ALA A 27 31.58 -11.19 -11.31
C ALA A 27 31.95 -9.84 -10.68
N ALA A 28 32.61 -8.95 -11.44
CA ALA A 28 32.93 -7.61 -10.99
C ALA A 28 31.67 -6.75 -10.77
N THR A 29 30.71 -6.79 -11.70
CA THR A 29 29.45 -6.03 -11.64
C THR A 29 28.64 -6.38 -10.39
N TYR A 30 28.58 -7.66 -10.02
CA TYR A 30 27.81 -8.15 -8.87
C TYR A 30 28.65 -8.34 -7.59
N GLY A 31 29.91 -7.91 -7.59
CA GLY A 31 30.79 -8.02 -6.42
C GLY A 31 31.04 -9.46 -5.95
N LEU A 32 31.15 -10.40 -6.88
CA LEU A 32 31.48 -11.80 -6.60
C LEU A 32 33.00 -11.94 -6.43
N THR A 33 33.46 -11.79 -5.19
CA THR A 33 34.89 -11.69 -4.85
C THR A 33 35.58 -13.03 -4.67
N THR A 34 34.84 -14.13 -4.53
CA THR A 34 35.39 -15.47 -4.34
C THR A 34 35.07 -16.32 -5.57
N SER A 35 36.02 -17.11 -6.06
CA SER A 35 35.79 -18.05 -7.17
C SER A 35 36.47 -19.41 -6.94
N THR A 36 35.94 -20.46 -7.56
CA THR A 36 36.54 -21.79 -7.59
C THR A 36 36.23 -22.49 -8.90
N ILE A 37 37.19 -23.28 -9.39
CA ILE A 37 37.07 -24.10 -10.60
C ILE A 37 37.08 -25.55 -10.16
N LEU A 38 36.09 -26.33 -10.57
CA LEU A 38 36.04 -27.74 -10.22
C LEU A 38 37.08 -28.52 -11.05
N PRO A 39 37.95 -29.33 -10.43
CA PRO A 39 39.05 -29.96 -11.13
C PRO A 39 38.58 -31.12 -12.01
N PHE A 40 39.10 -31.18 -13.23
CA PHE A 40 38.90 -32.30 -14.15
C PHE A 40 40.20 -33.14 -14.22
N PRO A 41 40.12 -34.46 -14.42
CA PRO A 41 41.31 -35.29 -14.54
C PRO A 41 42.08 -35.00 -15.83
N ALA A 42 43.38 -35.32 -15.84
CA ALA A 42 44.21 -35.19 -17.03
C ALA A 42 43.99 -36.31 -18.08
N ALA A 43 43.28 -37.40 -17.72
CA ALA A 43 42.99 -38.54 -18.58
C ALA A 43 41.57 -39.05 -18.33
N THR A 44 41.00 -39.76 -19.30
CA THR A 44 39.67 -40.38 -19.19
C THR A 44 39.61 -41.37 -18.02
N GLN A 45 38.46 -41.48 -17.37
CA GLN A 45 38.27 -42.35 -16.20
C GLN A 45 36.95 -43.11 -16.33
N ALA A 46 36.98 -44.39 -15.94
CA ALA A 46 35.76 -45.18 -15.85
C ALA A 46 34.86 -44.67 -14.71
N ALA A 47 33.60 -45.12 -14.66
CA ALA A 47 32.62 -44.60 -13.72
C ALA A 47 33.04 -44.70 -12.24
N ALA A 48 33.65 -45.83 -11.84
CA ALA A 48 34.11 -46.02 -10.45
C ALA A 48 35.22 -45.03 -10.05
N GLU A 49 36.18 -44.79 -10.94
CA GLU A 49 37.30 -43.86 -10.72
C GLU A 49 36.81 -42.41 -10.74
N SER A 50 35.91 -42.08 -11.67
CA SER A 50 35.26 -40.77 -11.76
C SER A 50 34.51 -40.44 -10.48
N GLN A 51 33.73 -41.40 -9.93
CA GLN A 51 33.05 -41.22 -8.65
C GLN A 51 34.02 -40.94 -7.50
N ALA A 52 35.15 -41.65 -7.44
CA ALA A 52 36.16 -41.45 -6.40
C ALA A 52 36.84 -40.08 -6.51
N LEU A 53 37.13 -39.61 -7.73
CA LEU A 53 37.67 -38.27 -7.96
C LEU A 53 36.68 -37.19 -7.54
N LEU A 54 35.42 -37.29 -7.98
CA LEU A 54 34.38 -36.34 -7.60
C LEU A 54 34.19 -36.30 -6.08
N ALA A 55 34.12 -37.46 -5.42
CA ALA A 55 33.99 -37.55 -3.97
C ALA A 55 35.15 -36.91 -3.19
N SER A 56 36.37 -37.01 -3.71
CA SER A 56 37.57 -36.51 -3.03
C SER A 56 37.92 -35.06 -3.35
N GLN A 57 37.68 -34.61 -4.58
CA GLN A 57 38.15 -33.31 -5.06
C GLN A 57 37.04 -32.26 -5.24
N TRP A 58 35.78 -32.68 -5.40
CA TRP A 58 34.66 -31.76 -5.62
C TRP A 58 33.89 -31.45 -4.33
N GLY A 59 34.44 -31.69 -3.14
CA GLY A 59 33.82 -31.24 -1.88
C GLY A 59 32.36 -31.70 -1.70
N LEU A 60 32.05 -32.96 -1.98
CA LEU A 60 30.67 -33.44 -1.96
C LEU A 60 30.08 -33.44 -0.54
N SER A 61 28.85 -32.93 -0.37
CA SER A 61 28.18 -32.81 0.94
C SER A 61 28.11 -34.12 1.74
N ARG A 62 27.98 -35.25 1.05
CA ARG A 62 27.86 -36.60 1.63
C ARG A 62 29.08 -37.47 1.34
N GLY A 63 30.16 -36.87 0.81
CA GLY A 63 31.37 -37.60 0.38
C GLY A 63 31.12 -38.65 -0.70
N ARG A 64 29.98 -38.61 -1.40
CA ARG A 64 29.60 -39.57 -2.45
C ARG A 64 28.55 -38.97 -3.39
N ILE A 65 28.40 -39.62 -4.55
CA ILE A 65 27.31 -39.40 -5.49
C ILE A 65 26.02 -40.02 -4.92
N GLN A 66 24.92 -39.28 -4.99
CA GLN A 66 23.66 -39.65 -4.36
C GLN A 66 22.86 -40.58 -5.26
N ASN A 67 22.85 -40.30 -6.57
CA ASN A 67 22.21 -41.12 -7.58
C ASN A 67 22.99 -41.03 -8.92
N GLY A 68 22.97 -42.11 -9.71
CA GLY A 68 23.53 -42.12 -11.06
C GLY A 68 25.04 -42.24 -11.12
N GLY A 69 25.69 -42.77 -10.08
CA GLY A 69 27.14 -42.92 -10.05
C GLY A 69 27.68 -43.82 -11.18
N ALA A 70 26.90 -44.81 -11.63
CA ALA A 70 27.27 -45.67 -12.75
C ALA A 70 27.12 -44.98 -14.11
N ASP A 71 26.34 -43.90 -14.18
CA ASP A 71 26.00 -43.19 -15.40
C ASP A 71 26.94 -42.02 -15.69
N LEU A 72 27.96 -41.79 -14.87
CA LEU A 72 28.94 -40.73 -15.06
C LEU A 72 30.33 -41.28 -15.34
N ALA A 73 31.07 -40.64 -16.24
CA ALA A 73 32.46 -40.96 -16.56
C ALA A 73 33.18 -39.73 -17.13
N PHE A 74 34.51 -39.65 -16.97
CA PHE A 74 35.31 -38.70 -17.73
C PHE A 74 35.76 -39.34 -19.04
N VAL A 75 35.37 -38.74 -20.17
CA VAL A 75 35.61 -39.27 -21.52
C VAL A 75 36.31 -38.22 -22.39
N ASP A 76 36.78 -38.60 -23.57
CA ASP A 76 37.31 -37.64 -24.54
C ASP A 76 36.21 -36.67 -24.99
N ASP A 77 36.58 -35.42 -25.31
CA ASP A 77 35.65 -34.43 -25.85
C ASP A 77 35.04 -34.96 -27.16
N PRO A 78 33.71 -35.18 -27.23
CA PRO A 78 33.05 -35.66 -28.44
C PRO A 78 32.94 -34.58 -29.54
N PHE A 79 33.07 -33.30 -29.18
CA PHE A 79 32.89 -32.16 -30.10
C PHE A 79 34.10 -31.20 -30.09
N PRO A 80 35.33 -31.70 -30.34
CA PRO A 80 36.56 -30.91 -30.23
C PRO A 80 36.68 -29.84 -31.33
N ASN A 81 35.84 -29.88 -32.37
CA ASN A 81 35.84 -28.92 -33.47
C ASN A 81 34.64 -27.96 -33.45
N ASN A 82 33.71 -28.14 -32.50
CA ASN A 82 32.52 -27.31 -32.35
C ASN A 82 32.52 -26.63 -30.96
N PRO A 83 33.51 -25.75 -30.66
CA PRO A 83 33.61 -25.10 -29.37
C PRO A 83 32.42 -24.15 -29.15
N ALA A 84 32.16 -23.80 -27.90
CA ALA A 84 31.07 -22.90 -27.59
C ALA A 84 31.34 -21.48 -28.14
N PRO A 85 30.29 -20.75 -28.57
CA PRO A 85 30.46 -19.43 -29.18
C PRO A 85 31.24 -18.45 -28.29
N GLY A 86 32.34 -17.90 -28.82
CA GLY A 86 33.22 -16.98 -28.11
C GLY A 86 34.38 -17.63 -27.35
N SER A 87 34.46 -18.97 -27.32
CA SER A 87 35.63 -19.67 -26.78
C SER A 87 36.77 -19.71 -27.82
N THR A 88 37.98 -19.33 -27.40
CA THR A 88 39.22 -19.43 -28.20
C THR A 88 40.00 -20.70 -27.90
N THR A 89 39.55 -21.51 -26.93
CA THR A 89 40.32 -22.63 -26.38
C THR A 89 39.61 -23.97 -26.63
N ASN A 90 40.19 -24.76 -27.53
CA ASN A 90 40.01 -26.21 -27.51
C ASN A 90 40.71 -26.75 -26.26
N THR A 91 39.97 -26.94 -25.17
CA THR A 91 40.47 -27.65 -24.00
C THR A 91 40.68 -29.10 -24.39
N SER A 92 41.94 -29.52 -24.59
CA SER A 92 42.33 -30.88 -24.99
C SER A 92 42.21 -31.94 -23.88
N GLY A 93 41.35 -31.70 -22.89
CA GLY A 93 41.19 -32.51 -21.69
C GLY A 93 39.89 -33.31 -21.69
N PRO A 94 39.80 -34.37 -20.86
CA PRO A 94 38.57 -35.13 -20.68
C PRO A 94 37.40 -34.25 -20.22
N VAL A 95 36.19 -34.63 -20.61
CA VAL A 95 34.93 -33.99 -20.24
C VAL A 95 34.07 -34.93 -19.40
N LEU A 96 33.18 -34.39 -18.57
CA LEU A 96 32.29 -35.18 -17.74
C LEU A 96 31.07 -35.59 -18.58
N GLN A 97 31.00 -36.85 -18.97
CA GLN A 97 29.84 -37.45 -19.63
C GLN A 97 28.85 -37.93 -18.58
N ILE A 98 27.57 -37.62 -18.81
CA ILE A 98 26.44 -38.21 -18.10
C ILE A 98 25.60 -39.01 -19.10
N THR A 99 25.29 -40.25 -18.74
CA THR A 99 24.57 -41.22 -19.55
C THR A 99 23.10 -41.26 -19.15
N TYR A 100 22.21 -41.26 -20.13
CA TYR A 100 20.78 -41.47 -19.96
C TYR A 100 20.41 -42.76 -20.69
N PRO A 101 20.32 -43.91 -20.00
CA PRO A 101 19.95 -45.17 -20.63
C PRO A 101 18.59 -45.09 -21.35
N ALA A 102 18.42 -45.84 -22.42
CA ALA A 102 17.11 -45.99 -23.06
C ALA A 102 16.03 -46.41 -22.03
N GLY A 103 14.88 -45.73 -22.05
CA GLY A 103 13.81 -45.89 -21.07
C GLY A 103 13.95 -45.04 -19.81
N SER A 104 15.04 -44.26 -19.65
CA SER A 104 15.26 -43.46 -18.43
C SER A 104 14.46 -42.16 -18.38
N PHE A 105 13.91 -41.88 -17.21
CA PHE A 105 13.22 -40.66 -16.79
C PHE A 105 13.38 -40.47 -15.26
N SER A 106 12.59 -39.59 -14.63
CA SER A 106 12.71 -39.34 -13.18
C SER A 106 12.57 -40.62 -12.32
N GLY A 107 13.04 -40.58 -11.07
CA GLY A 107 12.99 -41.75 -10.17
C GLY A 107 14.21 -42.68 -10.27
N ASP A 108 15.39 -42.10 -10.49
CA ASP A 108 16.69 -42.79 -10.42
C ASP A 108 16.93 -43.85 -11.51
N THR A 109 16.34 -43.67 -12.70
CA THR A 109 16.49 -44.60 -13.83
C THR A 109 17.59 -44.21 -14.84
N GLY A 110 18.21 -43.04 -14.67
CA GLY A 110 19.32 -42.53 -15.48
C GLY A 110 19.72 -41.09 -15.11
N GLY A 111 20.84 -40.62 -15.66
CA GLY A 111 21.41 -39.32 -15.31
C GLY A 111 22.24 -39.37 -14.03
N ALA A 112 22.62 -38.21 -13.47
CA ALA A 112 23.43 -38.14 -12.25
C ALA A 112 23.01 -37.00 -11.33
N GLN A 113 23.09 -37.25 -10.01
CA GLN A 113 22.70 -36.28 -9.00
C GLN A 113 23.66 -36.27 -7.80
N PHE A 114 24.22 -35.10 -7.51
CA PHE A 114 25.04 -34.86 -6.33
C PHE A 114 25.17 -33.39 -5.91
N TYR A 115 25.49 -33.17 -4.63
CA TYR A 115 25.71 -31.83 -4.08
C TYR A 115 27.18 -31.58 -3.80
N ASN A 116 27.69 -30.50 -4.37
CA ASN A 116 28.97 -29.89 -4.01
C ASN A 116 28.68 -28.80 -2.94
N LEU A 117 29.38 -28.88 -1.80
CA LEU A 117 29.41 -27.79 -0.83
C LEU A 117 30.72 -27.04 -1.00
N TRP A 118 30.59 -25.75 -1.31
CA TRP A 118 31.73 -24.87 -1.35
C TRP A 118 32.03 -24.39 0.07
N ASN A 119 32.97 -25.07 0.71
CA ASN A 119 33.40 -24.78 2.07
C ASN A 119 34.48 -23.67 2.06
N ALA A 120 34.07 -22.43 1.85
CA ALA A 120 34.89 -21.29 2.23
C ALA A 120 34.69 -21.01 3.73
N SER A 121 35.73 -20.52 4.41
CA SER A 121 35.65 -20.03 5.80
C SER A 121 34.61 -18.92 6.02
N ASP A 122 34.05 -18.38 4.94
CA ASP A 122 33.06 -17.29 4.88
C ASP A 122 31.65 -17.76 4.45
N GLY A 123 31.25 -19.00 4.80
CA GLY A 123 30.10 -19.78 4.28
C GLY A 123 28.66 -19.19 4.28
N ASN A 124 28.49 -17.87 4.27
CA ASN A 124 27.23 -17.14 4.21
C ASN A 124 27.06 -16.40 2.87
N PHE A 125 27.30 -17.06 1.72
CA PHE A 125 27.16 -16.39 0.42
C PHE A 125 25.71 -15.99 0.14
N GLN A 126 25.53 -14.74 -0.28
CA GLN A 126 24.23 -14.13 -0.55
C GLN A 126 23.95 -14.00 -2.05
N SER A 127 25.00 -14.02 -2.87
CA SER A 127 24.93 -14.05 -4.32
C SER A 127 25.93 -15.08 -4.85
N MET A 128 25.56 -15.84 -5.88
CA MET A 128 26.50 -16.74 -6.54
C MET A 128 26.10 -17.03 -7.98
N MET A 129 27.12 -17.14 -8.82
CA MET A 129 27.09 -17.44 -10.24
C MET A 129 27.69 -18.82 -10.48
N LEU A 130 26.96 -19.66 -11.22
CA LEU A 130 27.45 -20.95 -11.75
C LEU A 130 27.67 -20.80 -13.25
N ARG A 131 28.86 -21.17 -13.69
CA ARG A 131 29.24 -21.25 -15.10
C ARG A 131 29.62 -22.67 -15.46
N TYR A 132 29.18 -23.14 -16.62
CA TYR A 132 29.67 -24.36 -17.23
C TYR A 132 29.42 -24.35 -18.74
N GLU A 133 30.13 -25.22 -19.45
CA GLU A 133 29.81 -25.56 -20.83
C GLU A 133 29.05 -26.90 -20.86
N VAL A 134 28.05 -26.98 -21.72
CA VAL A 134 27.25 -28.19 -21.92
C VAL A 134 27.10 -28.51 -23.41
N ALA A 135 27.24 -29.79 -23.74
CA ALA A 135 26.93 -30.32 -25.06
C ALA A 135 25.99 -31.52 -24.94
N PHE A 136 25.23 -31.76 -26.01
CA PHE A 136 24.31 -32.88 -26.17
C PHE A 136 24.74 -33.71 -27.37
N ASP A 137 24.51 -35.03 -27.35
CA ASP A 137 24.72 -35.90 -28.52
C ASP A 137 24.09 -35.29 -29.79
N GLU A 138 24.71 -35.46 -30.96
CA GLU A 138 24.26 -34.84 -32.24
C GLU A 138 22.77 -35.13 -32.55
N ASN A 139 22.30 -36.33 -32.18
CA ASN A 139 20.91 -36.78 -32.35
C ASN A 139 20.14 -36.86 -31.02
N PHE A 140 20.43 -35.96 -30.08
CA PHE A 140 19.76 -35.95 -28.77
C PHE A 140 18.25 -35.74 -28.91
N ASP A 141 17.45 -36.70 -28.44
CA ASP A 141 15.99 -36.58 -28.40
C ASP A 141 15.57 -35.76 -27.18
N TRP A 142 15.09 -34.54 -27.43
CA TRP A 142 14.68 -33.58 -26.40
C TRP A 142 13.46 -34.04 -25.56
N ARG A 143 12.68 -35.02 -26.05
CA ARG A 143 11.43 -35.52 -25.42
C ARG A 143 10.55 -34.36 -24.94
N LYS A 144 9.95 -34.49 -23.76
CA LYS A 144 9.20 -33.44 -23.05
C LYS A 144 10.10 -32.54 -22.19
N GLY A 145 11.39 -32.89 -22.08
CA GLY A 145 12.39 -32.11 -21.36
C GLY A 145 13.09 -32.86 -20.23
N GLY A 146 14.09 -32.19 -19.66
CA GLY A 146 14.88 -32.69 -18.53
C GLY A 146 15.63 -31.56 -17.83
N LYS A 147 16.25 -31.87 -16.69
CA LYS A 147 16.89 -30.89 -15.80
C LYS A 147 18.39 -30.84 -16.04
N LEU A 148 19.01 -29.68 -15.81
CA LEU A 148 20.45 -29.45 -15.82
C LEU A 148 20.93 -28.92 -14.45
N PRO A 149 22.26 -28.89 -14.20
CA PRO A 149 22.84 -28.30 -12.98
C PRO A 149 22.42 -26.83 -12.72
N GLY A 150 22.41 -26.42 -11.45
CA GLY A 150 21.88 -25.10 -11.05
C GLY A 150 22.31 -24.65 -9.64
N LYS A 151 21.47 -24.78 -8.59
CA LYS A 151 21.89 -24.44 -7.20
C LYS A 151 21.06 -25.03 -6.05
N PHE A 152 21.63 -25.01 -4.81
CA PHE A 152 21.25 -25.77 -3.60
C PHE A 152 20.89 -24.95 -2.33
N CYS A 153 20.13 -25.57 -1.40
CA CYS A 153 19.82 -25.13 -0.03
C CYS A 153 20.13 -26.24 1.01
N ALA A 154 20.15 -25.93 2.32
CA ALA A 154 20.49 -26.88 3.40
C ALA A 154 19.59 -28.13 3.64
N ARG A 155 18.31 -28.18 3.24
CA ARG A 155 17.42 -29.34 3.46
C ARG A 155 16.47 -29.62 2.29
N PHE A 156 16.53 -30.84 1.75
CA PHE A 156 15.56 -31.32 0.76
C PHE A 156 14.20 -31.61 1.40
N SER A 157 13.13 -31.01 0.88
CA SER A 157 11.77 -31.50 1.04
C SER A 157 11.14 -31.64 -0.35
N SER A 158 10.36 -32.70 -0.56
CA SER A 158 9.57 -32.92 -1.78
C SER A 158 8.32 -32.03 -1.87
N ASN A 159 8.11 -31.16 -0.86
CA ASN A 159 6.99 -30.23 -0.78
C ASN A 159 7.41 -28.86 -1.33
N ALA A 160 6.43 -28.01 -1.64
CA ALA A 160 6.66 -26.65 -2.15
C ALA A 160 7.70 -25.90 -1.28
N ALA A 161 8.69 -25.30 -1.93
CA ALA A 161 9.71 -24.51 -1.27
C ALA A 161 9.05 -23.28 -0.63
N ASP A 162 9.00 -23.24 0.71
CA ASP A 162 8.41 -22.16 1.50
C ASP A 162 9.36 -20.99 1.74
N GLY A 163 10.59 -21.07 1.21
CA GLY A 163 11.63 -20.07 1.42
C GLY A 163 12.24 -20.07 2.82
N THR A 164 11.76 -20.90 3.76
CA THR A 164 12.27 -20.96 5.13
C THR A 164 13.37 -22.00 5.30
N SER A 165 13.20 -23.14 4.62
CA SER A 165 14.09 -24.29 4.72
C SER A 165 14.90 -24.54 3.45
N CYS A 166 14.34 -24.15 2.29
CA CYS A 166 14.97 -24.42 1.00
C CYS A 166 14.51 -23.58 -0.18
N PHE A 167 15.39 -23.47 -1.18
CA PHE A 167 15.06 -23.14 -2.56
C PHE A 167 15.95 -23.93 -3.54
N SER A 168 15.51 -24.09 -4.79
CA SER A 168 16.40 -24.54 -5.88
C SER A 168 16.08 -23.82 -7.19
N ALA A 169 17.09 -23.55 -8.00
CA ALA A 169 16.92 -23.02 -9.35
C ALA A 169 17.85 -23.81 -10.27
N ARG A 170 17.33 -24.31 -11.39
CA ARG A 170 18.02 -25.16 -12.36
C ARG A 170 17.58 -24.81 -13.77
N LEU A 171 18.42 -25.05 -14.77
CA LEU A 171 17.95 -24.99 -16.15
C LEU A 171 17.20 -26.27 -16.50
N MET A 172 16.28 -26.15 -17.45
CA MET A 172 15.67 -27.29 -18.11
C MET A 172 15.78 -27.14 -19.62
N TRP A 173 15.96 -28.26 -20.32
CA TRP A 173 15.63 -28.36 -21.73
C TRP A 173 14.19 -28.82 -21.89
N ARG A 174 13.56 -28.40 -22.99
CA ARG A 174 12.18 -28.69 -23.39
C ARG A 174 12.17 -29.20 -24.84
N PRO A 175 11.02 -29.59 -25.41
CA PRO A 175 10.95 -30.02 -26.81
C PRO A 175 11.64 -29.02 -27.74
N ASN A 176 12.33 -29.54 -28.77
CA ASN A 176 13.10 -28.75 -29.75
C ASN A 176 14.29 -27.96 -29.15
N GLY A 177 14.81 -28.38 -27.99
CA GLY A 177 15.95 -27.72 -27.36
C GLY A 177 15.60 -26.42 -26.64
N ALA A 178 14.33 -26.03 -26.55
CA ALA A 178 13.93 -24.81 -25.85
C ALA A 178 14.43 -24.82 -24.39
N GLY A 179 15.13 -23.78 -23.99
CA GLY A 179 15.65 -23.60 -22.64
C GLY A 179 14.69 -22.84 -21.74
N GLU A 180 14.74 -23.13 -20.44
CA GLU A 180 14.05 -22.35 -19.40
C GLU A 180 14.85 -22.38 -18.10
N ALA A 181 14.58 -21.44 -17.19
CA ALA A 181 14.95 -21.58 -15.79
C ALA A 181 13.76 -22.11 -14.99
N TYR A 182 13.97 -23.22 -14.27
CA TYR A 182 12.95 -23.87 -13.46
C TYR A 182 13.30 -23.77 -11.98
N THR A 183 12.46 -23.09 -11.21
CA THR A 183 12.72 -22.76 -9.81
C THR A 183 11.72 -23.40 -8.85
N TYR A 184 12.20 -23.69 -7.66
CA TYR A 184 11.43 -24.08 -6.49
C TYR A 184 11.64 -22.96 -5.49
N THR A 185 10.81 -21.92 -5.62
CA THR A 185 10.83 -20.71 -4.79
C THR A 185 9.39 -20.35 -4.45
N PRO A 186 9.14 -19.62 -3.35
CA PRO A 186 7.88 -18.92 -3.15
C PRO A 186 7.48 -18.14 -4.41
N THR A 187 6.18 -18.07 -4.70
CA THR A 187 5.59 -17.31 -5.81
C THR A 187 4.72 -16.15 -5.31
N PRO A 188 5.29 -15.18 -4.57
CA PRO A 188 4.53 -14.04 -4.07
C PRO A 188 4.17 -13.06 -5.19
N ASN A 189 3.38 -12.05 -4.85
CA ASN A 189 3.10 -10.88 -5.71
C ASN A 189 2.50 -11.21 -7.09
N ASN A 190 1.84 -12.37 -7.21
CA ASN A 190 1.23 -12.83 -8.46
C ASN A 190 2.25 -12.95 -9.61
N ILE A 191 3.51 -13.34 -9.33
CA ILE A 191 4.54 -13.56 -10.35
C ILE A 191 4.07 -14.49 -11.49
N CYS A 192 3.11 -15.37 -11.18
CA CYS A 192 2.43 -16.26 -12.11
C CYS A 192 1.50 -15.58 -13.14
N SER A 193 1.27 -14.27 -13.01
CA SER A 193 0.51 -13.47 -13.99
C SER A 193 1.38 -12.92 -15.11
N ASP A 194 2.71 -12.99 -14.98
CA ASP A 194 3.60 -12.69 -16.09
C ASP A 194 3.47 -13.78 -17.16
N THR A 195 3.22 -13.37 -18.39
CA THR A 195 3.15 -14.26 -19.57
C THR A 195 4.42 -15.09 -19.80
N LYS A 196 5.56 -14.68 -19.25
CA LYS A 196 6.83 -15.40 -19.31
C LYS A 196 7.02 -16.37 -18.13
N VAL A 197 6.11 -16.39 -17.16
CA VAL A 197 6.18 -17.22 -15.95
C VAL A 197 5.03 -18.22 -15.94
N GLU A 198 5.34 -19.49 -16.09
CA GLU A 198 4.38 -20.57 -15.97
C GLU A 198 4.46 -21.18 -14.56
N CYS A 199 3.46 -20.88 -13.73
CA CYS A 199 3.26 -21.55 -12.46
C CYS A 199 2.36 -22.78 -12.63
N SER A 200 2.87 -23.95 -12.29
CA SER A 200 2.09 -25.20 -12.32
C SER A 200 0.95 -25.16 -11.29
N SER A 201 -0.28 -25.44 -11.74
CA SER A 201 -1.45 -25.65 -10.85
C SER A 201 -1.34 -26.93 -10.01
N ASP A 202 -0.49 -27.88 -10.43
CA ASP A 202 -0.51 -29.27 -9.96
C ASP A 202 0.73 -29.61 -9.12
N ALA A 203 1.31 -28.58 -8.49
CA ALA A 203 2.48 -28.61 -7.61
C ALA A 203 3.81 -28.98 -8.30
N PHE A 204 4.84 -28.17 -8.06
CA PHE A 204 6.18 -28.55 -7.60
C PHE A 204 7.18 -27.40 -7.88
N GLY A 205 7.17 -26.76 -9.06
CA GLY A 205 8.06 -25.62 -9.37
C GLY A 205 7.51 -24.66 -10.44
N THR A 206 8.23 -23.55 -10.65
CA THR A 206 7.88 -22.41 -11.50
C THR A 206 8.82 -22.35 -12.71
N SER A 207 8.27 -22.26 -13.91
CA SER A 207 9.02 -22.16 -15.17
C SER A 207 9.14 -20.69 -15.60
N LEU A 208 10.37 -20.22 -15.78
CA LEU A 208 10.70 -18.83 -16.09
C LEU A 208 11.27 -18.72 -17.51
N SER A 209 10.62 -17.89 -18.33
CA SER A 209 11.00 -17.52 -19.70
C SER A 209 11.29 -18.73 -20.62
N ARG A 210 10.37 -19.70 -20.66
CA ARG A 210 10.53 -20.87 -21.54
C ARG A 210 10.68 -20.45 -23.00
N GLY A 211 11.72 -20.99 -23.65
CA GLY A 211 12.03 -20.74 -25.05
C GLY A 211 12.76 -19.43 -25.31
N SER A 212 13.25 -18.74 -24.26
CA SER A 212 14.05 -17.52 -24.45
C SER A 212 15.44 -17.78 -25.02
N PHE A 213 15.92 -19.02 -24.95
CA PHE A 213 17.11 -19.53 -25.64
C PHE A 213 16.88 -20.98 -26.07
N THR A 214 17.72 -21.48 -26.97
CA THR A 214 17.60 -22.85 -27.52
C THR A 214 18.96 -23.54 -27.46
N PHE A 215 18.99 -24.74 -26.89
CA PHE A 215 20.12 -25.64 -26.96
C PHE A 215 20.19 -26.33 -28.31
N HIS A 216 21.40 -26.45 -28.84
CA HIS A 216 21.68 -27.19 -30.05
C HIS A 216 22.45 -28.46 -29.70
N SER A 217 22.12 -29.55 -30.40
CA SER A 217 22.83 -30.82 -30.30
C SER A 217 24.09 -30.81 -31.16
N GLY A 218 25.10 -31.59 -30.77
CA GLY A 218 26.34 -31.73 -31.55
C GLY A 218 27.35 -30.59 -31.39
N GLU A 219 27.07 -29.62 -30.52
CA GLU A 219 27.95 -28.48 -30.24
C GLU A 219 27.96 -28.10 -28.77
N TRP A 220 29.02 -27.40 -28.36
CA TRP A 220 29.17 -26.87 -27.00
C TRP A 220 28.39 -25.56 -26.85
N ASN A 221 27.77 -25.38 -25.68
CA ASN A 221 27.03 -24.17 -25.33
C ASN A 221 27.53 -23.61 -23.99
N HIS A 222 27.72 -22.30 -23.92
CA HIS A 222 28.06 -21.62 -22.67
C HIS A 222 26.80 -21.30 -21.88
N VAL A 223 26.80 -21.68 -20.60
CA VAL A 223 25.73 -21.38 -19.66
C VAL A 223 26.32 -20.64 -18.46
N VAL A 224 25.72 -19.50 -18.14
CA VAL A 224 25.96 -18.78 -16.89
C VAL A 224 24.62 -18.54 -16.21
N MET A 225 24.50 -18.96 -14.95
CA MET A 225 23.34 -18.69 -14.09
C MET A 225 23.78 -17.90 -12.87
N LEU A 226 23.25 -16.69 -12.72
CA LEU A 226 23.48 -15.82 -11.56
C LEU A 226 22.23 -15.78 -10.69
N ILE A 227 22.40 -15.93 -9.38
CA ILE A 227 21.33 -15.80 -8.39
C ILE A 227 21.78 -14.88 -7.26
N GLN A 228 20.97 -13.86 -6.96
CA GLN A 228 21.10 -12.99 -5.79
C GLN A 228 19.92 -13.19 -4.86
N LEU A 229 20.16 -13.55 -3.60
CA LEU A 229 19.10 -13.71 -2.62
C LEU A 229 18.43 -12.37 -2.34
N ASN A 230 17.12 -12.40 -2.12
CA ASN A 230 16.39 -11.23 -1.73
C ASN A 230 16.79 -10.72 -0.34
N ASN A 231 16.82 -9.40 -0.19
CA ASN A 231 17.15 -8.71 1.05
C ASN A 231 16.50 -7.32 1.11
N PRO A 232 15.74 -6.99 2.16
CA PRO A 232 15.43 -7.82 3.32
C PRO A 232 14.57 -9.05 2.96
N VAL A 233 14.51 -10.05 3.86
CA VAL A 233 13.94 -11.40 3.57
C VAL A 233 12.44 -11.39 3.25
N ASP A 234 11.78 -10.31 3.65
CA ASP A 234 10.39 -9.96 3.42
C ASP A 234 10.22 -9.04 2.20
N THR A 235 11.21 -8.98 1.31
CA THR A 235 11.15 -8.24 0.05
C THR A 235 11.37 -9.21 -1.10
N ALA A 236 10.52 -9.23 -2.12
CA ALA A 236 10.81 -9.91 -3.38
C ALA A 236 11.64 -8.96 -4.24
N ASN A 237 12.93 -8.87 -3.95
CA ASN A 237 13.90 -8.23 -4.83
C ASN A 237 15.01 -9.19 -5.28
N GLY A 238 14.81 -10.49 -5.05
CA GLY A 238 15.73 -11.52 -5.50
C GLY A 238 15.81 -11.53 -7.01
N ASN A 239 17.00 -11.87 -7.51
CA ASN A 239 17.33 -11.78 -8.93
C ASN A 239 17.85 -13.12 -9.42
N LEU A 240 17.35 -13.56 -10.57
CA LEU A 240 17.86 -14.70 -11.34
C LEU A 240 18.15 -14.24 -12.77
N GLU A 241 19.40 -14.39 -13.20
CA GLU A 241 19.79 -14.11 -14.58
C GLU A 241 20.42 -15.36 -15.21
N VAL A 242 20.11 -15.58 -16.49
CA VAL A 242 20.77 -16.62 -17.29
C VAL A 242 21.35 -15.96 -18.53
N TYR A 243 22.63 -16.23 -18.77
CA TYR A 243 23.32 -15.88 -20.01
C TYR A 243 23.59 -17.17 -20.75
N PHE A 244 23.21 -17.19 -22.02
CA PHE A 244 23.41 -18.30 -22.93
C PHE A 244 24.29 -17.83 -24.08
N ASN A 245 25.42 -18.51 -24.32
CA ASN A 245 26.41 -18.12 -25.32
C ASN A 245 26.83 -16.65 -25.20
N ASN A 246 27.07 -16.21 -23.96
CA ASN A 246 27.50 -14.86 -23.55
C ASN A 246 26.49 -13.73 -23.81
N VAL A 247 25.23 -14.07 -24.12
CA VAL A 247 24.12 -13.13 -24.27
C VAL A 247 23.12 -13.34 -23.14
N LYS A 248 22.61 -12.26 -22.53
CA LYS A 248 21.56 -12.33 -21.52
C LYS A 248 20.29 -12.93 -22.14
N ALA A 249 19.96 -14.16 -21.73
CA ALA A 249 18.84 -14.93 -22.28
C ALA A 249 17.56 -14.78 -21.43
N LEU A 250 17.70 -14.58 -20.11
CA LEU A 250 16.58 -14.23 -19.24
C LEU A 250 17.06 -13.45 -18.01
N GLN A 251 16.16 -12.63 -17.50
CA GLN A 251 16.28 -11.97 -16.20
C GLN A 251 14.91 -12.01 -15.54
N GLN A 252 14.86 -12.60 -14.35
CA GLN A 252 13.69 -12.57 -13.49
C GLN A 252 14.06 -11.80 -12.22
N SER A 253 13.58 -10.57 -12.15
CA SER A 253 13.55 -9.77 -10.92
C SER A 253 12.32 -10.15 -10.08
N ASP A 254 12.17 -9.48 -8.94
CA ASP A 254 10.99 -9.59 -8.08
C ASP A 254 10.75 -11.00 -7.54
N MET A 255 11.83 -11.77 -7.32
CA MET A 255 11.74 -13.10 -6.73
C MET A 255 11.90 -13.05 -5.21
N GLN A 256 11.04 -13.76 -4.48
CA GLN A 256 11.34 -14.13 -3.08
C GLN A 256 11.99 -15.50 -3.07
N ILE A 257 13.32 -15.51 -3.02
CA ILE A 257 14.11 -16.74 -3.03
C ILE A 257 14.20 -17.33 -1.61
N ARG A 258 14.16 -16.49 -0.58
CA ARG A 258 14.15 -16.85 0.83
C ARG A 258 13.14 -16.03 1.63
N ALA A 259 12.69 -16.61 2.73
CA ALA A 259 11.82 -16.04 3.73
C ALA A 259 12.53 -15.83 5.08
N THR A 260 13.76 -16.35 5.26
CA THR A 260 14.55 -16.20 6.49
C THR A 260 15.99 -15.79 6.18
N SER A 261 16.64 -15.08 7.12
CA SER A 261 18.03 -14.62 6.96
C SER A 261 19.05 -15.74 7.16
N ASN A 262 18.62 -16.86 7.74
CA ASN A 262 19.44 -18.06 7.94
C ASN A 262 19.68 -18.85 6.64
N LEU A 263 18.94 -18.56 5.56
CA LEU A 263 19.10 -19.22 4.27
C LEU A 263 20.17 -18.52 3.45
N THR A 264 21.26 -19.23 3.20
CA THR A 264 22.41 -18.81 2.38
C THR A 264 22.68 -19.80 1.25
N ILE A 265 23.52 -19.40 0.30
CA ILE A 265 23.94 -20.26 -0.79
C ILE A 265 25.26 -20.95 -0.43
N ASN A 266 25.30 -22.27 -0.48
CA ASN A 266 26.46 -23.03 -0.01
C ASN A 266 27.16 -23.86 -1.10
N GLY A 267 26.73 -23.80 -2.37
CA GLY A 267 27.38 -24.52 -3.48
C GLY A 267 26.41 -24.94 -4.59
N MET A 268 26.83 -25.93 -5.38
CA MET A 268 26.11 -26.41 -6.56
C MET A 268 25.32 -27.70 -6.29
N TYR A 269 24.12 -27.79 -6.84
CA TYR A 269 23.44 -29.07 -7.05
C TYR A 269 23.61 -29.50 -8.50
N PHE A 270 24.45 -30.51 -8.72
CA PHE A 270 24.56 -31.17 -10.02
C PHE A 270 23.42 -32.19 -10.11
N SER A 271 22.46 -31.95 -10.99
CA SER A 271 21.27 -32.80 -11.12
C SER A 271 20.81 -32.77 -12.56
N THR A 272 21.03 -33.85 -13.28
CA THR A 272 20.65 -33.94 -14.69
C THR A 272 20.00 -35.28 -15.01
N PHE A 273 18.80 -35.24 -15.60
CA PHE A 273 17.94 -36.39 -15.90
C PHE A 273 16.73 -35.96 -16.76
N PHE A 274 16.13 -36.91 -17.50
CA PHE A 274 14.85 -36.71 -18.19
C PHE A 274 13.70 -36.57 -17.19
N GLY A 275 12.84 -35.56 -17.35
CA GLY A 275 11.82 -35.18 -16.36
C GLY A 275 10.61 -36.12 -16.25
N GLY A 276 9.52 -35.64 -15.66
CA GLY A 276 8.19 -36.29 -15.69
C GLY A 276 7.90 -37.34 -14.63
N ALA A 277 6.66 -37.84 -14.60
CA ALA A 277 6.19 -38.85 -13.65
C ALA A 277 5.84 -40.20 -14.33
N ASP A 278 5.94 -40.29 -15.65
CA ASP A 278 5.56 -41.45 -16.44
C ASP A 278 6.53 -41.67 -17.62
N ASP A 279 6.36 -42.82 -18.29
CA ASP A 279 7.19 -43.31 -19.39
C ASP A 279 7.14 -42.42 -20.65
N SER A 280 6.18 -41.50 -20.78
CA SER A 280 6.13 -40.60 -21.94
C SER A 280 7.32 -39.64 -21.98
N TRP A 281 8.00 -39.44 -20.85
CA TRP A 281 9.22 -38.64 -20.74
C TRP A 281 10.50 -39.42 -21.00
N ALA A 282 10.42 -40.74 -21.03
CA ALA A 282 11.59 -41.60 -21.19
C ALA A 282 12.28 -41.37 -22.53
N THR A 283 13.62 -41.35 -22.51
CA THR A 283 14.40 -41.31 -23.75
C THR A 283 14.29 -42.65 -24.49
N PRO A 284 14.03 -42.68 -25.81
CA PRO A 284 13.94 -43.92 -26.58
C PRO A 284 15.30 -44.59 -26.78
N ASN A 285 16.38 -43.83 -26.73
CA ASN A 285 17.74 -44.29 -26.99
C ASN A 285 18.65 -43.92 -25.81
N THR A 286 19.74 -44.68 -25.64
CA THR A 286 20.80 -44.26 -24.74
C THR A 286 21.50 -43.05 -25.33
N VAL A 287 21.47 -41.93 -24.61
CA VAL A 287 22.02 -40.63 -25.05
C VAL A 287 22.85 -40.01 -23.93
N HIS A 288 23.64 -38.99 -24.26
CA HIS A 288 24.59 -38.37 -23.35
C HIS A 288 24.51 -36.84 -23.36
N THR A 289 24.90 -36.28 -22.22
CA THR A 289 25.26 -34.86 -22.08
C THR A 289 26.67 -34.77 -21.53
N TYR A 290 27.40 -33.75 -21.99
CA TYR A 290 28.80 -33.54 -21.66
C TYR A 290 28.95 -32.19 -20.95
N PHE A 291 29.78 -32.15 -19.91
CA PHE A 291 30.04 -30.94 -19.13
C PHE A 291 31.55 -30.68 -19.01
N ARG A 292 31.94 -29.41 -19.09
CA ARG A 292 33.31 -28.96 -18.79
C ARG A 292 33.31 -27.52 -18.28
N ASN A 293 34.49 -27.05 -17.84
CA ASN A 293 34.71 -25.67 -17.39
C ASN A 293 33.69 -25.24 -16.31
N ILE A 294 33.47 -26.10 -15.32
CA ILE A 294 32.52 -25.83 -14.24
C ILE A 294 33.17 -24.92 -13.20
N GLU A 295 32.62 -23.72 -13.06
CA GLU A 295 33.15 -22.65 -12.21
C GLU A 295 32.04 -22.06 -11.35
N LEU A 296 32.39 -21.73 -10.12
CA LEU A 296 31.52 -21.07 -9.16
C LEU A 296 32.14 -19.75 -8.73
N TRP A 297 31.34 -18.70 -8.70
CA TRP A 297 31.72 -17.39 -8.19
C TRP A 297 30.69 -16.96 -7.14
N ALA A 298 31.14 -16.36 -6.04
CA ALA A 298 30.26 -16.00 -4.94
C ALA A 298 30.65 -14.68 -4.28
N GLY A 299 29.66 -14.03 -3.68
CA GLY A 299 29.79 -12.79 -2.93
C GLY A 299 28.90 -12.79 -1.69
N SER A 300 29.26 -11.95 -0.72
CA SER A 300 28.52 -11.73 0.51
C SER A 300 27.38 -10.70 0.37
N ASN A 301 27.31 -9.97 -0.74
CA ASN A 301 26.27 -8.97 -0.96
C ASN A 301 25.00 -9.64 -1.52
N PRO A 302 23.81 -9.44 -0.89
CA PRO A 302 22.53 -9.89 -1.45
C PRO A 302 22.08 -8.98 -2.61
N SER A 303 20.88 -9.21 -3.13
CA SER A 303 20.27 -8.30 -4.11
C SER A 303 20.09 -6.90 -3.52
N ASN A 304 20.36 -5.89 -4.35
CA ASN A 304 20.13 -4.48 -4.07
C ASN A 304 19.04 -3.86 -4.99
N LEU A 305 18.31 -4.70 -5.71
CA LEU A 305 17.19 -4.26 -6.54
C LEU A 305 16.05 -3.78 -5.66
N THR A 306 15.23 -2.86 -6.17
CA THR A 306 13.94 -2.54 -5.55
C THR A 306 12.97 -3.70 -5.81
N GLY A 307 12.07 -3.98 -4.87
CA GLY A 307 11.16 -5.10 -5.00
C GLY A 307 9.97 -5.01 -4.08
N ALA A 308 8.87 -5.67 -4.42
CA ALA A 308 7.66 -5.62 -3.61
C ALA A 308 7.81 -6.46 -2.33
N HIS A 309 7.41 -5.94 -1.18
CA HIS A 309 7.42 -6.72 0.07
C HIS A 309 6.59 -8.01 -0.04
N THR A 310 7.15 -9.09 0.48
CA THR A 310 6.59 -10.44 0.46
C THR A 310 6.37 -10.93 1.87
N LEU A 311 5.17 -11.44 2.13
CA LEU A 311 4.75 -11.99 3.42
C LEU A 311 5.52 -13.28 3.72
N ALA A 312 6.75 -13.17 4.23
CA ALA A 312 7.46 -14.25 4.90
C ALA A 312 6.95 -14.38 6.34
N ASP A 313 6.25 -15.48 6.62
CA ASP A 313 5.90 -16.02 7.93
C ASP A 313 5.55 -15.02 9.05
N LEU A 314 4.26 -14.70 9.14
CA LEU A 314 3.65 -14.01 10.28
C LEU A 314 2.93 -15.03 11.19
N ASN A 315 3.66 -16.02 11.70
CA ASN A 315 3.24 -16.86 12.83
C ASN A 315 3.86 -16.35 14.12
N ASP A 316 3.52 -15.12 14.53
CA ASP A 316 3.35 -14.83 15.95
C ASP A 316 2.54 -13.53 16.12
N PHE A 317 1.35 -13.69 16.72
CA PHE A 317 0.49 -12.68 17.33
C PHE A 317 -0.32 -11.68 16.47
N ILE A 318 -1.58 -12.10 16.25
CA ILE A 318 -2.84 -11.31 16.17
C ILE A 318 -3.14 -10.59 14.84
N SER A 319 -3.88 -11.27 13.95
CA SER A 319 -4.81 -10.66 12.98
C SER A 319 -6.09 -10.15 13.69
N PRO A 320 -6.85 -9.14 13.18
CA PRO A 320 -7.01 -8.79 11.76
C PRO A 320 -7.01 -7.28 11.44
N SER A 321 -6.07 -6.81 10.60
CA SER A 321 -6.15 -5.49 9.96
C SER A 321 -5.59 -5.38 8.54
N GLN A 322 -5.09 -6.45 7.92
CA GLN A 322 -4.46 -6.35 6.58
C GLN A 322 -5.37 -6.84 5.43
N ALA A 323 -6.53 -6.23 5.29
CA ALA A 323 -7.22 -6.19 4.01
C ALA A 323 -7.04 -4.79 3.43
N CYS A 324 -6.08 -4.66 2.50
CA CYS A 324 -5.88 -3.53 1.56
C CYS A 324 -4.77 -2.48 1.86
N ILE A 325 -3.49 -2.84 2.00
CA ILE A 325 -2.38 -1.90 1.66
C ILE A 325 -1.27 -2.61 0.86
N LYS A 326 -0.85 -2.00 -0.27
CA LYS A 326 0.36 -2.31 -1.06
C LYS A 326 1.48 -1.30 -0.69
N PRO A 327 2.74 -1.69 -0.50
CA PRO A 327 3.83 -0.76 -0.20
C PRO A 327 4.54 -0.19 -1.45
N VAL A 328 5.18 0.97 -1.30
CA VAL A 328 6.09 1.62 -2.27
C VAL A 328 7.39 2.03 -1.55
N GLU A 329 8.55 1.81 -2.18
CA GLU A 329 9.89 2.25 -1.76
C GLU A 329 10.33 3.54 -2.50
N GLN A 330 11.07 4.43 -1.80
CA GLN A 330 11.65 5.70 -2.30
C GLN A 330 13.14 5.56 -2.69
N LEU A 331 13.62 6.38 -3.64
CA LEU A 331 15.02 6.49 -4.05
C LEU A 331 15.52 7.95 -3.96
N ASP A 332 16.68 8.16 -3.33
CA ASP A 332 17.37 9.46 -3.23
C ASP A 332 18.20 9.81 -4.48
N LYS A 333 18.04 11.03 -5.04
CA LYS A 333 19.10 12.08 -5.30
C LYS A 333 18.64 13.25 -6.21
N PRO A 334 19.31 14.44 -6.15
CA PRO A 334 18.70 15.76 -6.40
C PRO A 334 18.97 16.37 -7.79
N ILE A 335 18.02 17.12 -8.38
CA ILE A 335 18.23 18.02 -9.55
C ILE A 335 17.34 19.29 -9.48
N GLU A 336 17.90 20.40 -9.96
CA GLU A 336 17.48 21.82 -9.90
C GLU A 336 16.17 22.21 -10.62
N LYS A 337 15.60 23.36 -10.20
CA LYS A 337 14.31 23.97 -10.59
C LYS A 337 14.36 24.82 -11.87
N LEU A 338 13.24 24.91 -12.58
CA LEU A 338 12.74 26.12 -13.28
C LEU A 338 11.19 26.19 -13.19
N PRO A 339 10.55 27.37 -13.05
CA PRO A 339 9.13 27.52 -12.74
C PRO A 339 8.26 27.94 -13.95
N GLY A 340 6.98 27.56 -13.95
CA GLY A 340 5.93 28.29 -14.67
C GLY A 340 4.79 27.48 -15.26
N GLU A 341 3.62 27.64 -14.64
CA GLU A 341 2.24 27.49 -15.14
C GLU A 341 1.56 26.12 -15.27
N ALA A 342 0.30 26.15 -14.82
CA ALA A 342 -0.55 25.06 -14.39
C ALA A 342 -1.49 24.54 -15.47
N ALA A 343 -1.56 23.21 -15.58
CA ALA A 343 -2.73 22.39 -15.88
C ALA A 343 -2.20 20.99 -16.22
N THR A 344 -2.31 20.01 -15.32
CA THR A 344 -1.67 18.71 -15.56
C THR A 344 -2.67 17.56 -15.50
N ALA A 345 -2.95 17.03 -16.68
CA ALA A 345 -3.60 15.73 -16.84
C ALA A 345 -2.57 14.64 -16.50
N ILE A 346 -2.96 13.72 -15.61
CA ILE A 346 -2.14 12.60 -15.19
C ILE A 346 -2.22 11.51 -16.25
N HIS A 347 -1.08 11.15 -16.85
CA HIS A 347 -0.97 9.99 -17.72
C HIS A 347 -0.31 8.84 -16.97
N VAL A 348 -0.94 7.67 -17.06
CA VAL A 348 -0.36 6.42 -16.58
C VAL A 348 0.17 5.67 -17.79
N ASP A 349 1.45 5.35 -17.78
CA ASP A 349 2.04 4.54 -18.84
C ASP A 349 1.70 3.04 -18.65
N SER A 350 2.00 2.23 -19.66
CA SER A 350 1.82 0.77 -19.61
C SER A 350 2.69 0.06 -18.56
N GLY A 351 3.58 0.79 -17.86
CA GLY A 351 4.40 0.33 -16.74
C GLY A 351 3.90 0.78 -15.36
N GLY A 352 2.75 1.45 -15.26
CA GLY A 352 2.14 1.87 -14.00
C GLY A 352 2.82 3.08 -13.33
N SER A 353 3.70 3.78 -14.03
CA SER A 353 4.33 5.01 -13.55
C SER A 353 3.43 6.22 -13.83
N TYR A 354 3.24 7.08 -12.83
CA TYR A 354 2.43 8.29 -12.93
C TYR A 354 3.29 9.46 -13.44
N TYR A 355 2.91 10.02 -14.59
CA TYR A 355 3.58 11.17 -15.19
C TYR A 355 2.66 12.39 -15.18
N GLU A 356 3.23 13.52 -14.76
CA GLU A 356 2.62 14.83 -14.91
C GLU A 356 2.88 15.34 -16.34
N VAL A 357 1.85 15.47 -17.18
CA VAL A 357 2.01 15.99 -18.55
C VAL A 357 1.68 17.48 -18.57
N ALA A 358 2.70 18.32 -18.35
CA ALA A 358 2.71 19.68 -18.86
C ALA A 358 3.41 19.67 -20.22
N SER A 359 2.76 20.22 -21.24
CA SER A 359 3.18 20.41 -22.63
C SER A 359 4.67 20.10 -22.95
N GLY A 360 5.02 18.81 -23.06
CA GLY A 360 6.28 18.34 -23.63
C GLY A 360 7.31 17.67 -22.71
N SER A 361 7.15 17.61 -21.39
CA SER A 361 8.07 16.86 -20.52
C SER A 361 7.39 16.26 -19.29
N GLY A 362 7.36 14.93 -19.19
CA GLY A 362 6.74 14.19 -18.10
C GLY A 362 7.61 14.14 -16.83
N LYS A 363 7.09 14.63 -15.69
CA LYS A 363 7.74 14.50 -14.38
C LYS A 363 7.20 13.27 -13.63
N LYS A 364 8.08 12.40 -13.13
CA LYS A 364 7.73 11.17 -12.38
C LYS A 364 7.52 11.50 -10.90
N LEU A 365 6.39 11.11 -10.33
CA LEU A 365 6.03 11.35 -8.92
C LEU A 365 6.46 10.18 -8.03
N GLU A 366 7.14 10.46 -6.91
CA GLU A 366 7.54 9.47 -5.89
C GLU A 366 6.43 9.28 -4.84
N PRO A 367 6.03 8.04 -4.48
CA PRO A 367 5.01 7.79 -3.45
C PRO A 367 5.57 7.88 -2.01
N ALA A 368 4.80 8.42 -1.06
CA ALA A 368 5.18 8.54 0.35
C ALA A 368 5.26 7.20 1.08
N GLN A 369 6.24 7.09 1.98
CA GLN A 369 6.33 6.06 3.02
C GLN A 369 5.32 6.38 4.15
N ILE A 370 4.06 6.01 3.95
CA ILE A 370 3.06 6.00 5.03
C ILE A 370 3.19 4.66 5.73
N SER A 371 3.58 4.64 7.01
CA SER A 371 3.66 3.36 7.72
C SER A 371 2.23 2.81 7.93
N LEU A 372 2.12 1.49 8.02
CA LEU A 372 0.85 0.83 8.36
C LEU A 372 0.32 1.26 9.76
N ASN A 373 1.21 1.85 10.57
CA ASN A 373 0.92 2.49 11.86
C ASN A 373 0.62 3.98 11.73
N ASP A 374 0.27 4.51 10.55
CA ASP A 374 -0.19 5.90 10.39
C ASP A 374 -1.62 5.97 9.82
N CYS A 375 -2.13 4.89 9.21
CA CYS A 375 -3.54 4.76 8.80
C CYS A 375 -4.18 3.47 9.37
N LEU A 376 -5.04 3.63 10.38
CA LEU A 376 -5.74 2.51 11.05
C LEU A 376 -6.77 1.79 10.17
N ALA A 377 -7.12 2.34 9.01
CA ALA A 377 -8.10 1.71 8.13
C ALA A 377 -7.51 0.51 7.36
N GLY A 378 -6.18 0.38 7.25
CA GLY A 378 -5.56 -0.76 6.55
C GLY A 378 -6.02 -0.91 5.09
N CYS A 379 -6.61 0.15 4.50
CA CYS A 379 -7.37 0.11 3.25
C CYS A 379 -6.83 1.01 2.12
N ILE A 380 -5.61 1.55 2.23
CA ILE A 380 -5.01 2.48 1.27
C ILE A 380 -4.22 1.72 0.18
N THR A 381 -4.59 1.88 -1.09
CA THR A 381 -3.88 1.38 -2.26
C THR A 381 -2.64 2.23 -2.59
N SER A 382 -1.70 1.71 -3.39
CA SER A 382 -0.52 2.51 -3.83
C SER A 382 -0.89 3.80 -4.54
N ALA A 383 -1.99 3.81 -5.31
CA ALA A 383 -2.52 5.02 -5.96
C ALA A 383 -3.01 6.04 -4.91
N GLU A 384 -3.67 5.56 -3.86
CA GLU A 384 -4.13 6.40 -2.75
C GLU A 384 -2.94 6.94 -1.92
N SER A 385 -1.87 6.15 -1.74
CA SER A 385 -0.63 6.67 -1.14
C SER A 385 -0.02 7.81 -1.96
N VAL A 386 -0.04 7.73 -3.29
CA VAL A 386 0.37 8.85 -4.16
C VAL A 386 -0.54 10.07 -3.96
N LEU A 387 -1.87 9.89 -3.93
CA LEU A 387 -2.82 10.98 -3.70
C LEU A 387 -2.63 11.67 -2.34
N ILE A 388 -2.21 10.91 -1.32
CA ILE A 388 -1.83 11.45 -0.01
C ILE A 388 -0.54 12.27 -0.11
N THR A 389 0.42 11.81 -0.92
CA THR A 389 1.74 12.47 -1.07
C THR A 389 1.63 13.79 -1.82
N LEU A 390 0.79 13.82 -2.86
CA LEU A 390 0.52 15.02 -3.65
C LEU A 390 -0.08 16.15 -2.80
N GLN A 391 -0.78 15.82 -1.73
CA GLN A 391 -1.28 16.79 -0.76
C GLN A 391 -0.31 16.89 0.41
N SER A 392 0.55 17.91 0.40
CA SER A 392 1.58 18.08 1.43
C SER A 392 1.79 19.55 1.79
N HIS A 393 2.46 19.78 2.91
CA HIS A 393 2.93 21.11 3.28
C HIS A 393 3.81 21.75 2.19
N THR A 394 4.63 20.95 1.49
CA THR A 394 5.46 21.44 0.38
C THR A 394 4.62 21.97 -0.77
N GLU A 395 3.52 21.29 -1.12
CA GLU A 395 2.60 21.76 -2.16
C GLU A 395 1.92 23.07 -1.76
N VAL A 396 1.49 23.19 -0.49
CA VAL A 396 0.91 24.43 0.03
C VAL A 396 1.91 25.59 -0.06
N LEU A 397 3.15 25.40 0.39
CA LEU A 397 4.19 26.42 0.31
C LEU A 397 4.52 26.78 -1.15
N SER A 398 4.66 25.79 -2.03
CA SER A 398 4.90 25.98 -3.46
C SER A 398 3.78 26.78 -4.13
N PHE A 399 2.52 26.47 -3.81
CA PHE A 399 1.36 27.21 -4.27
C PHE A 399 1.39 28.67 -3.79
N LEU A 400 1.64 28.90 -2.49
CA LEU A 400 1.68 30.26 -1.92
C LEU A 400 2.77 31.11 -2.57
N ASP A 401 3.98 30.57 -2.70
CA ASP A 401 5.12 31.23 -3.35
C ASP A 401 4.78 31.56 -4.81
N SER A 402 4.23 30.60 -5.55
CA SER A 402 3.90 30.77 -6.97
C SER A 402 2.74 31.76 -7.16
N ASN A 403 1.72 31.69 -6.31
CA ASN A 403 0.56 32.58 -6.34
C ASN A 403 0.94 34.04 -6.00
N ALA A 404 1.90 34.24 -5.10
CA ALA A 404 2.41 35.57 -4.76
C ALA A 404 3.10 36.26 -5.96
N LEU A 405 3.72 35.49 -6.87
CA LEU A 405 4.39 35.99 -8.07
C LEU A 405 3.42 36.39 -9.19
N LEU A 406 2.16 35.94 -9.15
CA LEU A 406 1.17 36.25 -10.18
C LEU A 406 0.67 37.71 -10.10
N PRO A 407 0.20 38.31 -11.21
CA PRO A 407 -0.50 39.59 -11.18
C PRO A 407 -1.77 39.51 -10.33
N PRO A 408 -2.18 40.58 -9.61
CA PRO A 408 -3.35 40.55 -8.72
C PRO A 408 -4.65 40.01 -9.36
N SER A 409 -4.85 40.24 -10.66
CA SER A 409 -6.02 39.75 -11.41
C SER A 409 -6.07 38.23 -11.60
N SER A 410 -4.92 37.56 -11.47
CA SER A 410 -4.75 36.12 -11.70
C SER A 410 -4.46 35.34 -10.43
N ARG A 411 -4.37 36.03 -9.28
CA ARG A 411 -4.14 35.39 -7.99
C ARG A 411 -5.39 34.68 -7.52
N LYS A 412 -5.20 33.49 -6.95
CA LYS A 412 -6.21 32.82 -6.14
C LYS A 412 -6.15 33.34 -4.70
N THR A 413 -7.28 33.31 -4.01
CA THR A 413 -7.40 33.65 -2.60
C THR A 413 -7.12 32.41 -1.75
N PRO A 414 -5.97 32.33 -1.04
CA PRO A 414 -5.66 31.21 -0.15
C PRO A 414 -6.50 31.28 1.13
N VAL A 415 -7.20 30.20 1.46
CA VAL A 415 -7.98 30.05 2.71
C VAL A 415 -7.55 28.78 3.42
N ILE A 416 -7.38 28.83 4.73
CA ILE A 416 -7.05 27.65 5.54
C ILE A 416 -8.08 27.40 6.63
N SER A 417 -8.50 26.14 6.79
CA SER A 417 -9.41 25.71 7.85
C SER A 417 -8.75 24.66 8.75
N ILE A 418 -8.95 24.72 10.06
CA ILE A 418 -8.25 23.86 11.03
C ILE A 418 -9.26 23.08 11.88
N ALA A 419 -9.04 21.77 12.01
CA ALA A 419 -9.86 20.93 12.86
C ALA A 419 -9.65 21.26 14.35
N PRO A 420 -10.71 21.31 15.18
CA PRO A 420 -10.58 21.60 16.60
C PRO A 420 -9.75 20.55 17.37
N GLN A 421 -9.68 19.31 16.87
CA GLN A 421 -8.80 18.27 17.44
C GLN A 421 -7.31 18.53 17.18
N SER A 422 -6.97 19.16 16.04
CA SER A 422 -5.60 19.59 15.75
C SER A 422 -5.19 20.72 16.69
N LEU A 423 -6.09 21.69 16.93
CA LEU A 423 -5.87 22.78 17.88
C LEU A 423 -5.71 22.27 19.32
N ALA A 424 -6.53 21.30 19.75
CA ALA A 424 -6.38 20.66 21.05
C ALA A 424 -5.05 19.89 21.20
N SER A 425 -4.61 19.21 20.13
CA SER A 425 -3.32 18.52 20.11
C SER A 425 -2.15 19.50 20.26
N LEU A 426 -2.17 20.60 19.51
CA LEU A 426 -1.17 21.67 19.59
C LEU A 426 -1.17 22.33 20.98
N ALA A 427 -2.34 22.66 21.51
CA ALA A 427 -2.49 23.23 22.86
C ALA A 427 -1.90 22.32 23.94
N THR A 428 -2.14 21.02 23.82
CA THR A 428 -1.59 20.00 24.74
C THR A 428 -0.07 19.88 24.62
N ALA A 429 0.46 19.87 23.39
CA ALA A 429 1.91 19.83 23.13
C ALA A 429 2.63 21.04 23.69
N ILE A 430 2.09 22.24 23.48
CA ILE A 430 2.65 23.49 23.97
C ILE A 430 2.59 23.55 25.49
N THR A 431 1.43 23.23 26.08
CA THR A 431 1.29 23.18 27.55
C THR A 431 2.28 22.20 28.18
N SER A 432 2.52 21.06 27.53
CA SER A 432 3.49 20.06 27.98
C SER A 432 4.94 20.53 27.86
N ARG A 433 5.27 21.36 26.86
CA ARG A 433 6.62 21.92 26.62
C ARG A 433 6.93 23.15 27.48
N SER A 434 6.00 24.08 27.59
CA SER A 434 6.20 25.37 28.27
C SER A 434 5.83 25.33 29.75
N GLY A 435 5.02 24.37 30.18
CA GLY A 435 4.42 24.33 31.51
C GLY A 435 3.31 25.37 31.73
N VAL A 436 2.97 26.17 30.72
CA VAL A 436 1.93 27.20 30.78
C VAL A 436 0.64 26.66 30.13
N PRO A 437 -0.47 26.57 30.88
CA PRO A 437 -1.76 26.16 30.32
C PRO A 437 -2.17 27.07 29.16
N THR A 438 -2.32 26.50 27.98
CA THR A 438 -2.74 27.22 26.77
C THR A 438 -4.02 26.60 26.23
N THR A 439 -5.02 27.42 25.93
CA THR A 439 -6.33 26.96 25.43
C THR A 439 -6.31 26.77 23.92
N PRO A 440 -7.18 25.91 23.34
CA PRO A 440 -7.32 25.78 21.89
C PRO A 440 -7.66 27.11 21.18
N ARG A 441 -8.33 28.05 21.87
CA ARG A 441 -8.63 29.38 21.31
C ARG A 441 -7.38 30.23 21.13
N GLN A 442 -6.51 30.27 22.13
CA GLN A 442 -5.22 30.97 22.01
C GLN A 442 -4.39 30.36 20.88
N ILE A 443 -4.37 29.02 20.77
CA ILE A 443 -3.70 28.34 19.65
C ILE A 443 -4.31 28.74 18.30
N LEU A 444 -5.63 28.76 18.16
CA LEU A 444 -6.28 29.20 16.92
C LEU A 444 -5.85 30.61 16.53
N ARG A 445 -5.78 31.54 17.50
CA ARG A 445 -5.36 32.92 17.26
C ARG A 445 -3.88 33.04 16.86
N ARG A 446 -3.00 32.29 17.51
CA ARG A 446 -1.56 32.22 17.16
C ARG A 446 -1.35 31.61 15.77
N VAL A 447 -2.05 30.52 15.46
CA VAL A 447 -1.99 29.86 14.15
C VAL A 447 -2.56 30.77 13.07
N ARG A 448 -3.67 31.48 13.34
CA ARG A 448 -4.22 32.48 12.41
C ARG A 448 -3.18 33.55 12.09
N HIS A 449 -2.56 34.13 13.12
CA HIS A 449 -1.54 35.16 12.92
C HIS A 449 -0.38 34.64 12.06
N PHE A 450 0.09 33.42 12.32
CA PHE A 450 1.10 32.76 11.51
C PHE A 450 0.65 32.56 10.04
N CYS A 451 -0.52 31.96 9.82
CA CYS A 451 -1.02 31.69 8.48
C CYS A 451 -1.23 32.98 7.67
N GLU A 452 -1.80 34.02 8.28
CA GLU A 452 -2.13 35.27 7.59
C GLU A 452 -0.92 36.18 7.42
N SER A 453 -0.08 36.33 8.44
CA SER A 453 1.05 37.28 8.43
C SER A 453 2.33 36.69 7.85
N GLU A 454 2.64 35.42 8.14
CA GLU A 454 3.91 34.78 7.75
C GLU A 454 3.80 33.96 6.47
N LEU A 455 2.66 33.28 6.24
CA LEU A 455 2.46 32.42 5.06
C LEU A 455 1.69 33.12 3.93
N GLY A 456 0.90 34.15 4.23
CA GLY A 456 0.12 34.89 3.23
C GLY A 456 -1.24 34.28 2.90
N PHE A 457 -1.83 33.51 3.81
CA PHE A 457 -3.26 33.15 3.73
C PHE A 457 -4.14 34.39 3.87
N ALA A 458 -5.23 34.46 3.11
CA ALA A 458 -6.19 35.56 3.22
C ALA A 458 -7.13 35.40 4.42
N HIS A 459 -7.46 34.14 4.78
CA HIS A 459 -8.36 33.83 5.88
C HIS A 459 -8.01 32.51 6.57
N THR A 460 -8.09 32.50 7.91
CA THR A 460 -7.96 31.28 8.74
C THR A 460 -9.19 31.03 9.61
N PHE A 461 -9.82 29.87 9.42
CA PHE A 461 -11.01 29.43 10.17
C PHE A 461 -10.78 28.13 10.94
N ASP A 462 -11.65 27.83 11.90
CA ASP A 462 -11.79 26.48 12.45
C ASP A 462 -13.03 25.78 11.87
N THR A 463 -13.07 24.45 11.91
CA THR A 463 -14.15 23.67 11.28
C THR A 463 -15.38 23.46 12.16
N THR A 464 -15.55 24.15 13.30
CA THR A 464 -16.69 23.91 14.20
C THR A 464 -18.01 24.41 13.64
N PHE A 465 -18.04 25.53 12.93
CA PHE A 465 -19.26 25.97 12.22
C PHE A 465 -19.67 24.97 11.14
N ALA A 466 -18.72 24.47 10.34
CA ALA A 466 -18.98 23.41 9.37
C ALA A 466 -19.48 22.11 10.04
N ARG A 467 -18.98 21.78 11.25
CA ARG A 467 -19.51 20.68 12.06
C ARG A 467 -20.96 20.93 12.50
N HIS A 468 -21.30 22.15 12.88
CA HIS A 468 -22.68 22.50 13.25
C HIS A 468 -23.64 22.29 12.08
N VAL A 469 -23.26 22.75 10.88
CA VAL A 469 -23.99 22.50 9.63
C VAL A 469 -24.11 20.99 9.37
N ALA A 470 -23.02 20.24 9.54
CA ALA A 470 -23.03 18.79 9.40
C ALA A 470 -24.04 18.13 10.34
N HIS A 471 -24.07 18.50 11.62
CA HIS A 471 -25.03 17.95 12.59
C HIS A 471 -26.48 18.24 12.19
N ALA A 472 -26.78 19.46 11.75
CA ALA A 472 -28.12 19.85 11.33
C ALA A 472 -28.60 19.03 10.12
N GLU A 473 -27.76 18.89 9.10
CA GLU A 473 -28.10 18.10 7.91
C GLU A 473 -28.20 16.59 8.22
N HIS A 474 -27.32 16.08 9.09
CA HIS A 474 -27.33 14.69 9.52
C HIS A 474 -28.59 14.33 10.31
N LEU A 475 -29.05 15.24 11.17
CA LEU A 475 -30.29 15.09 11.90
C LEU A 475 -31.49 15.08 10.96
N LYS A 476 -31.53 16.01 10.00
CA LYS A 476 -32.57 16.06 8.96
C LYS A 476 -32.64 14.75 8.18
N GLU A 477 -31.51 14.23 7.72
CA GLU A 477 -31.45 12.94 7.03
C GLU A 477 -31.91 11.77 7.93
N PHE A 478 -31.55 11.79 9.22
CA PHE A 478 -32.01 10.77 10.17
C PHE A 478 -33.52 10.77 10.33
N GLU A 479 -34.15 11.94 10.43
CA GLU A 479 -35.61 12.06 10.51
C GLU A 479 -36.30 11.57 9.23
N GLU A 480 -35.77 11.93 8.06
CA GLU A 480 -36.25 11.43 6.76
C GLU A 480 -36.21 9.89 6.71
N ARG A 481 -35.08 9.28 7.10
CA ARG A 481 -34.92 7.81 7.15
C ARG A 481 -35.80 7.16 8.22
N ARG A 482 -36.03 7.83 9.34
CA ARG A 482 -36.89 7.33 10.43
C ARG A 482 -38.36 7.36 10.04
N ALA A 483 -38.81 8.37 9.31
CA ALA A 483 -40.17 8.44 8.77
C ALA A 483 -40.44 7.29 7.77
N ASP A 484 -39.42 6.87 7.03
CA ASP A 484 -39.45 5.77 6.06
C ASP A 484 -38.85 4.45 6.61
N ALA A 485 -38.96 4.22 7.94
CA ALA A 485 -38.37 3.04 8.60
C ALA A 485 -38.92 1.69 8.11
N GLY A 486 -40.01 1.68 7.33
CA GLY A 486 -40.59 0.49 6.70
C GLY A 486 -39.81 0.00 5.48
N THR A 487 -38.99 0.86 4.86
CA THR A 487 -38.20 0.52 3.68
C THR A 487 -36.89 -0.18 4.07
N PRO A 488 -36.57 -1.37 3.51
CA PRO A 488 -35.30 -2.06 3.77
C PRO A 488 -34.09 -1.18 3.44
N GLY A 489 -33.03 -1.23 4.26
CA GLY A 489 -31.78 -0.51 4.01
C GLY A 489 -31.70 0.91 4.59
N LYS A 490 -32.79 1.47 5.14
CA LYS A 490 -32.81 2.84 5.68
C LYS A 490 -32.24 2.97 7.08
N LEU A 491 -32.44 1.96 7.94
CA LEU A 491 -31.95 1.91 9.32
C LEU A 491 -31.21 0.58 9.59
N PRO A 492 -30.20 0.55 10.48
CA PRO A 492 -29.65 1.70 11.19
C PRO A 492 -28.96 2.66 10.24
N MET A 493 -29.05 3.96 10.51
CA MET A 493 -28.25 4.96 9.81
C MET A 493 -26.84 4.97 10.42
N LEU A 494 -25.81 4.86 9.58
CA LEU A 494 -24.40 4.81 9.96
C LEU A 494 -23.74 6.16 9.67
N ALA A 495 -22.97 6.69 10.62
CA ALA A 495 -22.24 7.94 10.43
C ALA A 495 -21.28 7.88 9.22
N SER A 496 -21.09 9.01 8.54
CA SER A 496 -20.30 9.12 7.30
C SER A 496 -19.04 9.97 7.43
N ALA A 497 -18.88 10.72 8.53
CA ALA A 497 -17.84 11.73 8.65
C ALA A 497 -16.40 11.19 8.75
N CYS A 498 -16.23 9.88 9.01
CA CYS A 498 -14.94 9.22 9.15
C CYS A 498 -14.51 8.59 7.80
N PRO A 499 -13.54 9.18 7.08
CA PRO A 499 -13.14 8.66 5.77
C PRO A 499 -12.53 7.26 5.83
N GLY A 500 -11.80 6.90 6.90
CA GLY A 500 -11.31 5.53 7.08
C GLY A 500 -12.42 4.47 7.19
N TRP A 501 -13.59 4.85 7.73
CA TRP A 501 -14.78 3.99 7.73
C TRP A 501 -15.40 3.89 6.33
N ILE A 502 -15.54 5.02 5.63
CA ILE A 502 -16.07 5.06 4.26
C ILE A 502 -15.23 4.18 3.33
N CYS A 503 -13.91 4.35 3.33
CA CYS A 503 -13.01 3.53 2.50
C CYS A 503 -13.13 2.04 2.81
N TYR A 504 -13.29 1.67 4.08
CA TYR A 504 -13.49 0.27 4.47
C TYR A 504 -14.84 -0.27 3.99
N ALA A 505 -15.91 0.51 4.11
CA ALA A 505 -17.23 0.11 3.62
C ALA A 505 -17.23 -0.06 2.10
N GLU A 506 -16.70 0.90 1.34
CA GLU A 506 -16.71 0.85 -0.13
C GLU A 506 -15.91 -0.32 -0.71
N LYS A 507 -14.82 -0.71 -0.05
CA LYS A 507 -13.90 -1.76 -0.54
C LYS A 507 -14.22 -3.15 -0.01
N ALA A 508 -14.66 -3.26 1.25
CA ALA A 508 -14.81 -4.55 1.91
C ALA A 508 -16.27 -4.91 2.23
N HIS A 509 -17.16 -3.92 2.33
CA HIS A 509 -18.53 -4.09 2.78
C HIS A 509 -19.51 -3.21 2.01
N SER A 510 -19.54 -3.34 0.69
CA SER A 510 -20.41 -2.52 -0.18
C SER A 510 -21.88 -2.69 0.18
N GLU A 511 -22.24 -3.81 0.81
CA GLU A 511 -23.57 -4.07 1.37
C GLU A 511 -23.97 -3.12 2.51
N MET A 512 -23.01 -2.40 3.12
CA MET A 512 -23.26 -1.42 4.17
C MET A 512 -23.56 -0.01 3.62
N LEU A 513 -23.22 0.27 2.35
CA LEU A 513 -23.36 1.61 1.76
C LEU A 513 -24.78 2.21 1.84
N PRO A 514 -25.88 1.44 1.64
CA PRO A 514 -27.23 1.99 1.78
C PRO A 514 -27.54 2.55 3.18
N PHE A 515 -26.88 2.00 4.21
CA PHE A 515 -27.06 2.41 5.60
C PHE A 515 -26.24 3.64 5.96
N ILE A 516 -25.21 3.99 5.18
CA ILE A 516 -24.35 5.16 5.44
C ILE A 516 -25.11 6.45 5.13
N SER A 517 -25.01 7.41 6.05
CA SER A 517 -25.50 8.78 5.88
C SER A 517 -24.90 9.42 4.63
N THR A 518 -25.70 10.13 3.86
CA THR A 518 -25.26 10.90 2.69
C THR A 518 -24.69 12.26 3.07
N THR A 519 -24.78 12.68 4.33
CA THR A 519 -24.24 13.98 4.78
C THR A 519 -22.72 14.04 4.62
N LYS A 520 -22.21 15.11 3.99
CA LYS A 520 -20.77 15.39 3.84
C LYS A 520 -20.08 15.57 5.20
N SER A 521 -18.78 15.29 5.28
CA SER A 521 -18.03 15.53 6.52
C SER A 521 -17.81 17.03 6.76
N PRO A 522 -17.48 17.46 8.00
CA PRO A 522 -17.19 18.87 8.29
C PRO A 522 -16.07 19.47 7.44
N GLN A 523 -15.11 18.67 6.98
CA GLN A 523 -14.07 19.13 6.04
C GLN A 523 -14.69 19.57 4.71
N GLN A 524 -15.51 18.70 4.12
CA GLN A 524 -16.09 18.96 2.80
C GLN A 524 -17.17 20.03 2.86
N ILE A 525 -17.95 20.06 3.94
CA ILE A 525 -18.88 21.16 4.21
C ILE A 525 -18.14 22.49 4.34
N MET A 526 -16.99 22.53 5.03
CA MET A 526 -16.18 23.76 5.07
C MET A 526 -15.72 24.18 3.68
N GLY A 527 -15.29 23.23 2.84
CA GLY A 527 -14.94 23.51 1.45
C GLY A 527 -16.09 24.12 0.65
N THR A 528 -17.28 23.53 0.75
CA THR A 528 -18.51 24.07 0.16
C THR A 528 -18.83 25.48 0.69
N LEU A 529 -18.73 25.72 1.99
CA LEU A 529 -18.98 27.04 2.59
C LEU A 529 -17.97 28.09 2.12
N VAL A 530 -16.69 27.76 2.11
CA VAL A 530 -15.61 28.67 1.69
C VAL A 530 -15.73 29.03 0.21
N LYS A 531 -15.99 28.05 -0.66
CA LYS A 531 -15.99 28.29 -2.11
C LYS A 531 -17.29 28.82 -2.66
N ASN A 532 -18.43 28.36 -2.13
CA ASN A 532 -19.73 28.74 -2.67
C ASN A 532 -20.35 29.89 -1.89
N TRP A 533 -20.42 29.82 -0.56
CA TRP A 533 -21.08 30.86 0.23
C TRP A 533 -20.16 32.06 0.47
N MET A 534 -18.97 31.85 1.04
CA MET A 534 -18.01 32.94 1.29
C MET A 534 -17.41 33.48 0.00
N GLY A 535 -17.15 32.61 -0.98
CA GLY A 535 -16.73 33.02 -2.32
C GLY A 535 -17.69 34.06 -2.91
N GLN A 536 -19.01 33.83 -2.83
CA GLN A 536 -20.02 34.81 -3.25
C GLN A 536 -19.96 36.11 -2.44
N LEU A 537 -19.79 36.03 -1.11
CA LEU A 537 -19.63 37.21 -0.24
C LEU A 537 -18.38 38.03 -0.59
N TRP A 538 -17.30 37.37 -1.03
CA TRP A 538 -16.06 38.00 -1.50
C TRP A 538 -16.09 38.37 -2.99
N ASN A 539 -17.20 38.11 -3.68
CA ASN A 539 -17.34 38.29 -5.13
C ASN A 539 -16.26 37.52 -5.94
N LEU A 540 -16.01 36.28 -5.52
CA LEU A 540 -15.07 35.34 -6.11
C LEU A 540 -15.79 34.08 -6.59
N LEU A 541 -15.35 33.54 -7.72
CA LEU A 541 -15.78 32.23 -8.20
C LEU A 541 -15.05 31.10 -7.44
N PRO A 542 -15.64 29.88 -7.36
CA PRO A 542 -15.04 28.76 -6.64
C PRO A 542 -13.59 28.43 -7.04
N ASN A 543 -13.23 28.60 -8.32
CA ASN A 543 -11.87 28.32 -8.83
C ASN A 543 -10.83 29.40 -8.52
N GLN A 544 -11.28 30.56 -8.06
CA GLN A 544 -10.45 31.66 -7.59
C GLN A 544 -10.11 31.52 -6.10
N VAL A 545 -10.66 30.54 -5.40
CA VAL A 545 -10.35 30.25 -3.99
C VAL A 545 -9.54 28.96 -3.92
N TYR A 546 -8.40 29.00 -3.21
CA TYR A 546 -7.59 27.82 -2.91
C TYR A 546 -7.73 27.48 -1.43
N HIS A 547 -8.45 26.41 -1.13
CA HIS A 547 -8.81 26.01 0.22
C HIS A 547 -7.93 24.86 0.71
N VAL A 548 -7.20 25.13 1.80
CA VAL A 548 -6.37 24.16 2.53
C VAL A 548 -7.07 23.74 3.82
N SER A 549 -7.04 22.45 4.16
CA SER A 549 -7.59 21.98 5.43
C SER A 549 -6.53 21.28 6.29
N VAL A 550 -6.48 21.62 7.58
CA VAL A 550 -5.59 21.02 8.58
C VAL A 550 -6.37 20.00 9.40
N MET A 551 -5.96 18.74 9.33
CA MET A 551 -6.72 17.62 9.86
C MET A 551 -5.88 16.67 10.73
N PRO A 552 -6.47 16.05 11.75
CA PRO A 552 -5.78 15.07 12.61
C PRO A 552 -5.64 13.69 11.94
N CYS A 553 -5.78 13.57 10.61
CA CYS A 553 -6.00 12.31 9.92
C CYS A 553 -5.45 12.32 8.49
N TYR A 554 -4.76 11.26 8.08
CA TYR A 554 -4.29 11.09 6.70
C TYR A 554 -5.41 10.75 5.71
N ASP A 555 -6.42 9.98 6.14
CA ASP A 555 -7.57 9.60 5.28
C ASP A 555 -8.39 10.81 4.82
N LYS A 556 -8.27 11.95 5.51
CA LYS A 556 -8.88 13.22 5.09
C LYS A 556 -8.28 13.77 3.80
N LYS A 557 -7.02 13.45 3.50
CA LYS A 557 -6.39 13.73 2.19
C LYS A 557 -7.05 12.89 1.08
N LEU A 558 -7.35 11.61 1.35
CA LEU A 558 -8.09 10.76 0.41
C LEU A 558 -9.53 11.24 0.21
N GLU A 559 -10.16 11.72 1.28
CA GLU A 559 -11.50 12.30 1.16
C GLU A 559 -11.49 13.52 0.23
N ALA A 560 -10.49 14.41 0.33
CA ALA A 560 -10.38 15.58 -0.53
C ALA A 560 -10.11 15.24 -2.01
N SER A 561 -9.48 14.11 -2.31
CA SER A 561 -9.18 13.70 -3.68
C SER A 561 -10.31 12.95 -4.39
N ARG A 562 -11.46 12.69 -3.72
CA ARG A 562 -12.62 12.04 -4.34
C ARG A 562 -13.21 12.88 -5.46
N SER A 563 -13.65 12.22 -6.53
CA SER A 563 -14.35 12.86 -7.64
C SER A 563 -15.71 13.42 -7.23
N ASP A 564 -16.35 12.85 -6.19
CA ASP A 564 -17.63 13.34 -5.64
C ASP A 564 -17.57 14.81 -5.16
N PHE A 565 -16.36 15.32 -4.88
CA PHE A 565 -16.13 16.69 -4.41
C PHE A 565 -15.39 17.53 -5.46
N TYR A 566 -15.37 17.10 -6.72
CA TYR A 566 -14.89 17.87 -7.85
C TYR A 566 -16.05 18.59 -8.53
N ASN A 567 -15.95 19.90 -8.64
CA ASN A 567 -16.85 20.71 -9.44
C ASN A 567 -16.29 20.82 -10.86
N GLU A 568 -16.92 20.15 -11.84
CA GLU A 568 -16.49 20.16 -13.24
C GLU A 568 -16.64 21.54 -13.89
N LEU A 569 -17.70 22.29 -13.57
CA LEU A 569 -17.99 23.60 -14.14
C LEU A 569 -16.87 24.61 -13.86
N TYR A 570 -16.37 24.62 -12.63
CA TYR A 570 -15.29 25.51 -12.19
C TYR A 570 -13.91 24.83 -12.22
N ALA A 571 -13.84 23.54 -12.56
CA ALA A 571 -12.62 22.73 -12.54
C ALA A 571 -11.87 22.81 -11.20
N THR A 572 -12.59 22.73 -10.07
CA THR A 572 -12.02 22.90 -8.72
C THR A 572 -12.63 21.93 -7.71
N ARG A 573 -11.94 21.66 -6.60
CA ARG A 573 -12.41 20.76 -5.53
C ARG A 573 -13.06 21.54 -4.40
N ASP A 574 -13.91 20.93 -3.58
CA ASP A 574 -14.35 21.56 -2.32
C ASP A 574 -13.14 21.88 -1.41
N VAL A 575 -12.16 20.97 -1.33
CA VAL A 575 -10.87 21.16 -0.63
C VAL A 575 -9.73 20.86 -1.60
N ASP A 576 -8.84 21.81 -1.83
CA ASP A 576 -7.76 21.66 -2.81
C ASP A 576 -6.57 20.89 -2.25
N CYS A 577 -6.24 21.10 -0.97
CA CYS A 577 -5.15 20.38 -0.31
C CYS A 577 -5.46 20.16 1.17
N VAL A 578 -5.08 18.99 1.70
CA VAL A 578 -5.16 18.68 3.13
C VAL A 578 -3.75 18.47 3.68
N ILE A 579 -3.46 19.07 4.84
CA ILE A 579 -2.23 18.84 5.61
C ILE A 579 -2.59 18.32 7.00
N THR A 580 -1.70 17.54 7.59
CA THR A 580 -1.89 16.99 8.94
C THR A 580 -1.52 17.97 10.05
N THR A 581 -1.92 17.69 11.30
CA THR A 581 -1.48 18.46 12.48
C THR A 581 0.04 18.49 12.58
N GLY A 582 0.71 17.35 12.32
CA GLY A 582 2.18 17.26 12.32
C GLY A 582 2.83 18.07 11.19
N GLU A 583 2.25 18.07 9.99
CA GLU A 583 2.74 18.90 8.88
C GLU A 583 2.60 20.40 9.18
N LEU A 584 1.53 20.84 9.84
CA LEU A 584 1.40 22.24 10.26
C LEU A 584 2.49 22.62 11.28
N GLU A 585 2.77 21.75 12.27
CA GLU A 585 3.85 21.96 13.23
C GLU A 585 5.22 22.05 12.52
N LEU A 586 5.47 21.20 11.52
CA LEU A 586 6.70 21.21 10.73
C LEU A 586 6.88 22.55 9.99
N ILE A 587 5.84 23.07 9.33
CA ILE A 587 5.91 24.37 8.63
C ILE A 587 6.28 25.48 9.63
N MET A 588 5.70 25.46 10.84
CA MET A 588 6.03 26.46 11.87
C MET A 588 7.49 26.34 12.32
N GLN A 589 7.98 25.13 12.54
CA GLN A 589 9.38 24.90 12.90
C GLN A 589 10.34 25.39 11.80
N GLU A 590 10.06 25.09 10.53
CA GLU A 590 10.86 25.55 9.39
C GLU A 590 10.90 27.07 9.24
N LYS A 591 9.78 27.74 9.55
CA LYS A 591 9.68 29.22 9.54
C LYS A 591 10.19 29.86 10.83
N GLY A 592 10.63 29.08 11.82
CA GLY A 592 11.07 29.58 13.12
C GLY A 592 9.94 30.20 13.95
N TRP A 593 8.69 29.82 13.70
CA TRP A 593 7.52 30.31 14.42
C TRP A 593 7.33 29.55 15.74
N ASP A 594 7.50 30.26 16.85
CA ASP A 594 7.33 29.70 18.18
C ASP A 594 5.90 29.90 18.70
N LEU A 595 5.08 28.84 18.63
CA LEU A 595 3.72 28.85 19.14
C LEU A 595 3.61 29.05 20.67
N THR A 596 4.71 28.98 21.44
CA THR A 596 4.67 29.28 22.88
C THR A 596 4.51 30.79 23.14
N ILE A 597 4.89 31.62 22.17
CA ILE A 597 4.83 33.09 22.26
C ILE A 597 3.39 33.57 21.99
N PRO A 598 2.79 34.36 22.91
CA PRO A 598 1.48 34.97 22.68
C PRO A 598 1.47 35.97 21.52
N VAL A 599 0.34 36.07 20.82
CA VAL A 599 0.09 37.11 19.81
C VAL A 599 -0.86 38.18 20.34
N GLU A 600 -0.80 39.38 19.75
CA GLU A 600 -1.70 40.48 20.11
C GLU A 600 -3.17 40.09 19.91
N GLY A 601 -4.02 40.41 20.89
CA GLY A 601 -5.45 40.13 20.85
C GLY A 601 -5.86 38.65 21.01
N GLU A 602 -4.96 37.75 21.42
CA GLU A 602 -5.30 36.32 21.58
C GLU A 602 -6.30 36.02 22.71
N LEU A 603 -6.44 36.94 23.66
CA LEU A 603 -7.38 36.88 24.78
C LEU A 603 -8.64 37.73 24.56
N ASP A 604 -8.75 38.41 23.41
CA ASP A 604 -9.89 39.26 23.12
C ASP A 604 -11.16 38.42 22.95
N LEU A 605 -12.30 39.00 23.33
CA LEU A 605 -13.58 38.35 23.08
C LEU A 605 -13.84 38.26 21.57
N PRO A 606 -14.46 37.16 21.10
CA PRO A 606 -14.85 37.05 19.71
C PRO A 606 -15.73 38.23 19.28
N PRO A 607 -15.54 38.77 18.07
CA PRO A 607 -16.35 39.89 17.59
C PRO A 607 -17.83 39.50 17.51
N SER A 608 -18.72 40.35 18.02
CA SER A 608 -20.16 40.18 17.86
C SER A 608 -20.56 40.49 16.43
N LEU A 609 -21.29 39.58 15.77
CA LEU A 609 -21.90 39.90 14.47
C LEU A 609 -22.96 41.00 14.66
N ASP A 610 -22.93 42.01 13.79
CA ASP A 610 -24.02 42.98 13.67
C ASP A 610 -25.09 42.40 12.75
N TRP A 611 -26.24 42.05 13.32
CA TRP A 611 -27.39 41.47 12.59
C TRP A 611 -28.33 42.51 11.97
N SER A 612 -28.04 43.80 12.11
CA SER A 612 -28.89 44.89 11.60
C SER A 612 -28.71 45.14 10.10
N THR A 613 -27.63 44.64 9.48
CA THR A 613 -27.33 44.80 8.06
C THR A 613 -27.15 43.45 7.36
N LYS A 614 -27.68 43.31 6.14
CA LYS A 614 -27.26 42.21 5.26
C LYS A 614 -25.76 42.41 4.94
N PRO A 615 -24.97 41.33 4.82
CA PRO A 615 -23.54 41.27 4.94
C PRO A 615 -22.94 41.50 3.58
N HIS A 616 -23.40 42.53 2.89
CA HIS A 616 -22.73 42.97 1.68
C HIS A 616 -21.36 43.59 2.02
N SER A 617 -21.01 43.69 3.32
CA SER A 617 -19.77 44.26 3.85
C SER A 617 -19.40 43.67 5.25
N ILE A 618 -19.51 42.35 5.47
CA ILE A 618 -18.99 41.78 6.74
C ILE A 618 -17.46 41.71 6.70
N SER A 619 -16.82 42.32 7.71
CA SER A 619 -15.40 42.21 8.01
C SER A 619 -14.98 40.74 8.21
N PHE A 620 -13.73 40.43 7.86
CA PHE A 620 -13.04 39.15 7.64
C PHE A 620 -13.17 38.02 8.73
N SER A 621 -14.02 38.19 9.74
CA SER A 621 -14.25 37.29 10.91
C SER A 621 -15.70 36.76 11.00
N THR A 622 -16.27 36.32 9.87
CA THR A 622 -17.70 35.99 9.76
C THR A 622 -18.12 34.71 10.52
N LEU A 623 -17.19 33.78 10.78
CA LEU A 623 -17.53 32.52 11.45
C LEU A 623 -17.32 32.57 12.96
N PRO A 624 -18.23 31.96 13.75
CA PRO A 624 -18.00 31.67 15.16
C PRO A 624 -16.74 30.82 15.36
N GLU A 625 -15.96 31.16 16.39
CA GLU A 625 -14.75 30.41 16.74
C GLU A 625 -15.02 29.35 17.79
N LEU A 626 -14.57 28.12 17.52
CA LEU A 626 -14.59 26.99 18.44
C LEU A 626 -15.94 26.78 19.12
N MET A 627 -16.98 26.60 18.30
CA MET A 627 -18.33 26.34 18.79
C MET A 627 -18.39 25.06 19.63
N THR A 628 -19.17 25.12 20.70
CA THR A 628 -19.41 23.97 21.56
C THR A 628 -20.53 23.08 21.01
N HIS A 629 -20.45 21.80 21.33
CA HIS A 629 -21.45 20.82 20.95
C HIS A 629 -21.52 19.72 22.01
N PRO A 630 -22.65 19.01 22.17
CA PRO A 630 -22.75 17.90 23.11
C PRO A 630 -22.01 16.67 22.56
N GLY A 631 -21.62 15.72 23.42
CA GLY A 631 -21.10 14.42 22.96
C GLY A 631 -19.59 14.30 23.06
N SER A 632 -18.92 13.87 21.97
CA SER A 632 -17.48 13.55 21.98
C SER A 632 -16.68 14.46 21.04
N SER A 633 -15.39 14.61 21.29
CA SER A 633 -14.49 15.43 20.45
C SER A 633 -14.44 14.98 18.99
N SER A 634 -14.68 13.70 18.75
CA SER A 634 -14.45 13.00 17.49
C SER A 634 -15.74 12.70 16.73
N GLY A 635 -16.88 12.94 17.36
CA GLY A 635 -18.21 12.59 16.87
C GLY A 635 -19.26 13.06 17.87
N SER A 636 -20.35 13.60 17.37
CA SER A 636 -21.44 14.16 18.17
C SER A 636 -22.79 14.00 17.50
N TYR A 637 -22.84 13.20 16.45
CA TYR A 637 -24.04 12.96 15.67
C TYR A 637 -25.04 12.16 16.49
N LEU A 638 -24.58 11.07 17.15
CA LEU A 638 -25.44 10.26 18.02
C LEU A 638 -26.01 11.11 19.16
N GLN A 639 -25.17 11.91 19.82
CA GLN A 639 -25.61 12.74 20.92
C GLN A 639 -26.55 13.86 20.46
N SER A 640 -26.31 14.46 19.29
CA SER A 640 -27.19 15.47 18.71
C SER A 640 -28.57 14.88 18.39
N ILE A 641 -28.62 13.66 17.83
CA ILE A 641 -29.88 12.94 17.60
C ILE A 641 -30.58 12.65 18.93
N ILE A 642 -29.88 12.11 19.94
CA ILE A 642 -30.46 11.85 21.27
C ILE A 642 -31.04 13.12 21.88
N SER A 643 -30.26 14.21 21.91
CA SER A 643 -30.67 15.49 22.47
C SER A 643 -31.88 16.07 21.73
N HIS A 644 -31.90 15.98 20.39
CA HIS A 644 -33.05 16.38 19.60
C HIS A 644 -34.29 15.56 19.93
N LEU A 645 -34.18 14.23 19.97
CA LEU A 645 -35.29 13.34 20.28
C LEU A 645 -35.84 13.59 21.69
N MET A 646 -34.98 13.84 22.67
CA MET A 646 -35.41 14.20 24.02
C MET A 646 -36.13 15.56 24.05
N ALA A 647 -35.70 16.53 23.24
CA ALA A 647 -36.29 17.86 23.18
C ALA A 647 -37.62 17.92 22.41
N THR A 648 -37.78 17.12 21.34
CA THR A 648 -38.99 17.14 20.48
C THR A 648 -40.02 16.08 20.85
N SER A 649 -39.69 15.16 21.76
CA SER A 649 -40.65 14.16 22.23
C SER A 649 -41.76 14.79 23.06
N GLY A 650 -43.02 14.49 22.72
CA GLY A 650 -44.18 14.86 23.52
C GLY A 650 -44.34 14.07 24.84
N SER A 651 -43.31 13.33 25.26
CA SER A 651 -43.30 12.50 26.47
C SER A 651 -41.92 12.56 27.13
N SER A 652 -41.88 12.43 28.45
CA SER A 652 -40.61 12.34 29.19
C SER A 652 -39.87 11.06 28.81
N LEU A 653 -38.58 11.21 28.46
CA LEU A 653 -37.70 10.12 28.06
C LEU A 653 -36.52 10.01 29.03
N SER A 654 -36.16 8.78 29.38
CA SER A 654 -34.95 8.44 30.12
C SER A 654 -33.91 7.79 29.22
N LEU A 655 -32.64 8.14 29.44
CA LEU A 655 -31.50 7.60 28.70
C LEU A 655 -30.77 6.55 29.53
N SER A 656 -30.65 5.34 28.98
CA SER A 656 -29.80 4.28 29.51
C SER A 656 -28.56 4.11 28.64
N VAL A 657 -27.38 4.11 29.27
CA VAL A 657 -26.08 3.92 28.60
C VAL A 657 -25.45 2.63 29.10
N LYS A 658 -25.01 1.78 28.16
CA LYS A 658 -24.36 0.51 28.46
C LYS A 658 -23.04 0.39 27.72
N THR A 659 -21.95 0.32 28.45
CA THR A 659 -20.63 -0.03 27.90
C THR A 659 -20.61 -1.51 27.54
N MET A 660 -20.22 -1.84 26.32
CA MET A 660 -20.29 -3.22 25.81
C MET A 660 -18.99 -3.99 26.04
N ARG A 661 -17.87 -3.47 25.54
CA ARG A 661 -16.55 -4.12 25.67
C ARG A 661 -15.52 -3.20 26.28
N ASN A 662 -15.50 -1.95 25.83
CA ASN A 662 -14.61 -0.90 26.26
C ASN A 662 -15.31 0.45 26.09
N SER A 663 -14.67 1.53 26.54
CA SER A 663 -15.18 2.91 26.40
C SER A 663 -15.37 3.37 24.94
N ASP A 664 -14.79 2.64 23.99
CA ASP A 664 -14.95 2.88 22.56
C ASP A 664 -16.17 2.16 21.96
N TYR A 665 -16.92 1.38 22.76
CA TYR A 665 -18.17 0.75 22.33
C TYR A 665 -19.26 0.87 23.41
N GLU A 666 -20.17 1.82 23.18
CA GLU A 666 -21.26 2.17 24.09
C GLU A 666 -22.61 2.11 23.36
N GLU A 667 -23.61 1.48 23.98
CA GLU A 667 -24.99 1.45 23.50
C GLU A 667 -25.84 2.45 24.30
N TYR A 668 -26.69 3.18 23.59
CA TYR A 668 -27.57 4.21 24.12
C TYR A 668 -29.01 3.82 23.82
N THR A 669 -29.85 3.68 24.85
CA THR A 669 -31.26 3.36 24.69
C THR A 669 -32.10 4.45 25.33
N LEU A 670 -32.96 5.09 24.56
CA LEU A 670 -33.98 6.00 25.06
C LEU A 670 -35.26 5.22 25.31
N CYS A 671 -35.77 5.31 26.53
CA CYS A 671 -37.04 4.71 26.95
C CYS A 671 -38.05 5.80 27.32
N ARG A 672 -39.32 5.57 27.02
CA ARG A 672 -40.39 6.43 27.50
C ARG A 672 -40.65 6.14 28.98
N ASP A 673 -40.69 7.17 29.81
CA ASP A 673 -40.74 6.99 31.26
C ASP A 673 -42.01 6.28 31.75
N SER A 674 -43.14 6.50 31.06
CA SER A 674 -44.45 5.98 31.45
C SER A 674 -44.58 4.46 31.38
N ASP A 675 -43.93 3.82 30.41
CA ASP A 675 -44.09 2.40 30.09
C ASP A 675 -42.76 1.66 29.93
N GLN A 676 -41.62 2.37 30.07
CA GLN A 676 -40.27 1.86 29.86
C GLN A 676 -40.05 1.24 28.47
N VAL A 677 -40.85 1.65 27.48
CA VAL A 677 -40.73 1.14 26.10
C VAL A 677 -39.57 1.86 25.40
N PRO A 678 -38.64 1.12 24.75
CA PRO A 678 -37.53 1.73 24.03
C PRO A 678 -38.02 2.43 22.76
N VAL A 679 -37.83 3.75 22.69
CA VAL A 679 -38.22 4.61 21.56
C VAL A 679 -37.10 4.84 20.56
N PHE A 680 -35.85 4.70 21.00
CA PHE A 680 -34.67 4.83 20.15
C PHE A 680 -33.53 3.99 20.74
N LYS A 681 -32.75 3.36 19.86
CA LYS A 681 -31.52 2.67 20.22
C LYS A 681 -30.39 3.07 19.30
N GLY A 682 -29.32 3.60 19.86
CA GLY A 682 -28.11 3.99 19.14
C GLY A 682 -26.87 3.31 19.69
N ALA A 683 -25.78 3.37 18.94
CA ALA A 683 -24.47 2.94 19.42
C ALA A 683 -23.35 3.87 18.97
N LYS A 684 -22.36 4.05 19.83
CA LYS A 684 -21.06 4.65 19.52
C LYS A 684 -20.05 3.52 19.38
N CYS A 685 -19.35 3.46 18.25
CA CYS A 685 -18.43 2.39 17.92
C CYS A 685 -17.13 2.94 17.30
N TYR A 686 -16.11 3.11 18.13
CA TYR A 686 -14.81 3.61 17.73
C TYR A 686 -13.78 2.47 17.66
N GLY A 687 -12.86 2.58 16.70
CA GLY A 687 -11.83 1.58 16.47
C GLY A 687 -12.27 0.44 15.55
N PHE A 688 -11.39 0.06 14.62
CA PHE A 688 -11.64 -0.98 13.61
C PHE A 688 -12.07 -2.34 14.20
N ARG A 689 -11.52 -2.73 15.35
CA ARG A 689 -11.89 -3.97 16.06
C ARG A 689 -13.36 -3.99 16.50
N ASN A 690 -13.87 -2.85 16.95
CA ASN A 690 -15.28 -2.71 17.34
C ASN A 690 -16.17 -2.65 16.09
N LEU A 691 -15.72 -1.92 15.07
CA LEU A 691 -16.41 -1.72 13.80
C LEU A 691 -16.73 -3.04 13.09
N GLN A 692 -15.78 -3.98 13.03
CA GLN A 692 -16.03 -5.33 12.48
C GLN A 692 -17.17 -6.07 13.18
N ASN A 693 -17.41 -5.83 14.48
CA ASN A 693 -18.51 -6.47 15.20
C ASN A 693 -19.84 -5.81 14.86
N VAL A 694 -19.85 -4.49 14.68
CA VAL A 694 -21.03 -3.75 14.24
C VAL A 694 -21.46 -4.19 12.85
N VAL A 695 -20.54 -4.25 11.87
CA VAL A 695 -20.85 -4.70 10.50
C VAL A 695 -21.48 -6.10 10.52
N ARG A 696 -20.89 -7.05 11.27
CA ARG A 696 -21.45 -8.40 11.42
C ARG A 696 -22.82 -8.41 12.11
N LYS A 697 -23.06 -7.50 13.07
CA LYS A 697 -24.34 -7.39 13.80
C LYS A 697 -25.43 -6.82 12.90
N VAL A 698 -25.17 -5.70 12.23
CA VAL A 698 -26.08 -5.05 11.28
C VAL A 698 -26.44 -6.01 10.15
N GLY A 699 -25.45 -6.72 9.59
CA GLY A 699 -25.69 -7.73 8.55
C GLY A 699 -26.63 -8.85 8.99
N ARG A 700 -26.42 -9.41 10.19
CA ARG A 700 -27.31 -10.44 10.76
C ARG A 700 -28.73 -9.93 11.03
N GLU A 701 -28.86 -8.73 11.62
CA GLU A 701 -30.16 -8.16 12.01
C GLU A 701 -31.02 -7.76 10.80
N ARG A 702 -30.39 -7.36 9.70
CA ARG A 702 -31.08 -6.88 8.49
C ARG A 702 -31.13 -7.92 7.35
N GLY A 703 -30.62 -9.13 7.58
CA GLY A 703 -30.66 -10.21 6.59
C GLY A 703 -29.78 -9.95 5.36
N VAL A 704 -28.78 -9.07 5.50
CA VAL A 704 -27.82 -8.75 4.44
C VAL A 704 -26.68 -9.77 4.51
N GLN A 705 -26.42 -10.48 3.42
CA GLN A 705 -25.31 -11.44 3.34
C GLN A 705 -23.98 -10.67 3.41
N VAL A 706 -23.39 -10.58 4.60
CA VAL A 706 -22.03 -10.09 4.77
C VAL A 706 -21.10 -11.14 4.17
N GLY A 707 -20.43 -10.79 3.08
CA GLY A 707 -19.52 -11.69 2.39
C GLY A 707 -18.50 -12.25 3.37
N SER A 708 -18.47 -13.58 3.52
CA SER A 708 -17.35 -14.19 4.20
C SER A 708 -16.12 -14.03 3.31
N GLY A 709 -15.15 -13.22 3.73
CA GLY A 709 -13.82 -13.24 3.14
C GLY A 709 -13.23 -14.65 3.13
N ALA A 710 -12.05 -14.84 2.52
CA ALA A 710 -11.42 -16.13 2.23
C ALA A 710 -11.44 -17.18 3.38
N ALA A 711 -11.53 -16.76 4.65
CA ALA A 711 -11.69 -17.63 5.82
C ALA A 711 -13.05 -18.36 5.95
N GLY A 712 -14.11 -17.95 5.24
CA GLY A 712 -15.45 -18.56 5.37
C GLY A 712 -15.70 -19.81 4.52
N ARG A 713 -14.82 -20.11 3.55
CA ARG A 713 -15.05 -21.19 2.59
C ARG A 713 -14.70 -22.59 3.10
N LEU A 714 -14.20 -22.72 4.33
CA LEU A 714 -13.87 -24.01 4.97
C LEU A 714 -14.89 -24.49 6.02
N ALA A 715 -15.97 -23.74 6.26
CA ALA A 715 -17.07 -24.17 7.15
C ALA A 715 -18.35 -24.53 6.36
N GLY A 716 -18.19 -25.29 5.28
CA GLY A 716 -19.31 -25.99 4.66
C GLY A 716 -19.70 -27.21 5.51
N ARG A 717 -20.94 -27.19 6.01
CA ARG A 717 -21.67 -28.27 6.74
C ARG A 717 -21.62 -28.20 8.27
N SER A 718 -22.24 -27.16 8.83
CA SER A 718 -22.81 -27.22 10.18
C SER A 718 -24.28 -26.79 10.12
N SER A 719 -25.15 -27.73 10.50
CA SER A 719 -26.61 -27.63 10.56
C SER A 719 -27.13 -26.27 11.03
N ALA A 720 -28.17 -25.76 10.36
CA ALA A 720 -28.97 -24.63 10.79
C ALA A 720 -29.55 -24.89 12.18
N ARG A 721 -28.82 -24.49 13.23
CA ARG A 721 -29.31 -24.52 14.60
C ARG A 721 -30.20 -23.30 14.79
N ARG A 722 -31.49 -23.48 14.47
CA ARG A 722 -32.59 -22.59 14.86
C ARG A 722 -32.50 -22.36 16.36
N THR A 723 -31.96 -21.21 16.77
CA THR A 723 -31.95 -20.78 18.16
C THR A 723 -33.39 -20.63 18.59
N LYS A 724 -33.75 -21.44 19.60
CA LYS A 724 -35.03 -21.43 20.28
C LYS A 724 -35.24 -20.01 20.81
N ARG A 725 -36.24 -19.31 20.27
CA ARG A 725 -36.74 -18.03 20.80
C ARG A 725 -37.17 -18.33 22.24
N SER A 726 -36.48 -17.78 23.22
CA SER A 726 -36.97 -17.75 24.60
C SER A 726 -38.20 -16.85 24.61
N GLU A 727 -39.37 -17.46 24.69
CA GLU A 727 -40.56 -16.81 25.22
C GLU A 727 -40.23 -16.42 26.67
N GLU A 728 -40.56 -15.18 27.06
CA GLU A 728 -40.17 -14.48 28.31
C GLU A 728 -38.83 -13.72 28.26
N GLY A 729 -38.90 -12.53 27.66
CA GLY A 729 -37.85 -11.52 27.63
C GLY A 729 -38.12 -10.50 26.53
N GLN A 730 -38.37 -9.25 26.89
CA GLN A 730 -38.71 -8.13 25.99
C GLN A 730 -37.81 -8.13 24.75
N ALA A 731 -38.40 -8.20 23.55
CA ALA A 731 -37.64 -8.28 22.30
C ALA A 731 -36.67 -7.09 22.20
N ASP A 732 -35.37 -7.37 22.13
CA ASP A 732 -34.34 -6.33 22.07
C ASP A 732 -34.50 -5.51 20.79
N ARG A 733 -34.67 -4.18 20.93
CA ARG A 733 -34.86 -3.26 19.79
C ARG A 733 -33.60 -3.27 18.92
N ASN A 734 -33.76 -3.28 17.60
CA ASN A 734 -32.63 -3.10 16.66
C ASN A 734 -32.07 -1.67 16.75
N TYR A 735 -30.85 -1.45 16.28
CA TYR A 735 -30.34 -0.08 16.21
C TYR A 735 -31.10 0.76 15.19
N ASP A 736 -31.36 2.00 15.58
CA ASP A 736 -31.84 3.09 14.73
C ASP A 736 -30.63 3.89 14.17
N TYR A 737 -29.56 4.07 14.95
CA TYR A 737 -28.40 4.85 14.54
C TYR A 737 -27.07 4.28 15.08
N ILE A 738 -25.99 4.37 14.32
CA ILE A 738 -24.65 3.99 14.81
C ILE A 738 -23.61 5.04 14.39
N GLU A 739 -22.95 5.63 15.39
CA GLU A 739 -21.78 6.48 15.19
C GLU A 739 -20.52 5.62 15.07
N VAL A 740 -19.76 5.82 13.99
CA VAL A 740 -18.61 4.99 13.65
C VAL A 740 -17.37 5.85 13.44
N MET A 741 -16.26 5.43 14.05
CA MET A 741 -14.93 5.98 13.80
C MET A 741 -13.91 4.85 13.62
N ALA A 742 -13.00 4.98 12.67
CA ALA A 742 -11.95 3.98 12.43
C ALA A 742 -10.89 3.95 13.55
N CYS A 743 -10.60 5.10 14.16
CA CYS A 743 -9.59 5.25 15.21
C CYS A 743 -10.18 4.98 16.61
N PRO A 744 -9.53 4.18 17.49
CA PRO A 744 -9.86 4.13 18.91
C PRO A 744 -9.71 5.51 19.55
N GLY A 745 -10.64 5.93 20.41
CA GLY A 745 -10.70 7.31 20.91
C GLY A 745 -11.15 8.36 19.89
N GLY A 746 -11.31 7.98 18.62
CA GLY A 746 -11.74 8.87 17.54
C GLY A 746 -10.62 9.77 16.98
N CYS A 747 -11.00 10.86 16.33
CA CYS A 747 -10.13 11.84 15.67
C CYS A 747 -9.06 12.47 16.58
N VAL A 748 -9.27 12.58 17.90
CA VAL A 748 -8.22 13.08 18.82
C VAL A 748 -6.99 12.17 18.88
N ASN A 749 -7.16 10.89 18.53
CA ASN A 749 -6.11 9.88 18.38
C ASN A 749 -5.92 9.49 16.89
N GLY A 750 -6.30 10.38 15.97
CA GLY A 750 -6.12 10.17 14.54
C GLY A 750 -4.63 10.13 14.15
N GLY A 751 -4.32 9.42 13.06
CA GLY A 751 -2.93 9.19 12.65
C GLY A 751 -2.13 10.45 12.33
N GLY A 752 -2.77 11.56 11.99
CA GLY A 752 -2.12 12.84 11.68
C GLY A 752 -1.88 13.74 12.90
N GLN A 753 -2.12 13.26 14.13
CA GLN A 753 -1.93 14.02 15.37
C GLN A 753 -0.47 14.04 15.83
N LEU A 754 -0.16 14.98 16.74
CA LEU A 754 1.15 15.02 17.39
C LEU A 754 1.30 13.85 18.36
N LYS A 755 2.51 13.26 18.37
CA LYS A 755 2.88 12.17 19.28
C LYS A 755 3.44 12.75 20.59
N PRO A 756 3.25 12.08 21.74
CA PRO A 756 3.84 12.53 23.00
C PRO A 756 5.37 12.56 22.90
N LEU A 757 6.00 13.55 23.55
CA LEU A 757 7.45 13.60 23.71
C LEU A 757 7.89 12.38 24.51
N SER A 758 8.72 11.51 23.92
CA SER A 758 9.32 10.39 24.66
C SER A 758 10.22 10.96 25.75
N ARG A 759 9.97 10.63 27.02
CA ARG A 759 10.98 10.83 28.08
C ARG A 759 12.22 10.02 27.69
N SER A 760 13.36 10.70 27.62
CA SER A 760 14.69 10.17 27.29
C SER A 760 15.32 9.34 28.42
N ASP A 761 14.52 8.81 29.34
CA ASP A 761 15.01 8.10 30.51
C ASP A 761 14.53 6.65 30.45
N ASP A 762 15.48 5.72 30.53
CA ASP A 762 15.19 4.29 30.66
C ASP A 762 14.58 3.98 32.04
N ALA A 763 14.15 2.72 32.25
CA ALA A 763 13.56 2.26 33.51
C ALA A 763 14.51 2.37 34.73
N GLU A 764 15.76 2.77 34.50
CA GLU A 764 16.83 2.94 35.49
C GLU A 764 17.16 4.43 35.75
N GLY A 765 16.51 5.36 35.06
CA GLY A 765 16.58 6.80 35.34
C GLY A 765 17.82 7.51 34.77
N TYR A 766 18.45 6.97 33.73
CA TYR A 766 19.56 7.63 33.04
C TYR A 766 19.11 8.30 31.75
N ALA A 767 19.42 9.60 31.62
CA ALA A 767 19.19 10.36 30.40
C ALA A 767 20.15 9.90 29.30
N ARG A 768 19.59 9.43 28.17
CA ARG A 768 20.36 9.24 26.93
C ARG A 768 19.82 10.17 25.86
N ASP A 769 20.72 10.92 25.26
CA ASP A 769 20.41 11.85 24.18
C ASP A 769 20.33 11.07 22.86
N TRP A 770 19.12 10.71 22.47
CA TRP A 770 18.86 9.91 21.27
C TRP A 770 18.77 10.74 19.99
N GLU A 771 18.79 12.08 20.09
CA GLU A 771 18.75 12.98 18.92
C GLU A 771 20.05 12.95 18.11
N GLU A 772 21.21 12.66 18.73
CA GLU A 772 22.51 12.64 18.05
C GLU A 772 22.80 11.32 17.29
N GLN A 773 21.96 10.28 17.44
CA GLN A 773 22.18 8.95 16.83
C GLN A 773 21.20 8.59 15.70
N GLY A 774 20.33 9.51 15.28
CA GLY A 774 19.46 9.31 14.10
C GLY A 774 18.42 8.19 14.26
N VAL A 775 18.14 7.74 15.49
CA VAL A 775 17.10 6.75 15.78
C VAL A 775 15.88 7.49 16.31
N LEU A 776 14.87 7.67 15.47
CA LEU A 776 13.53 8.09 15.91
C LEU A 776 13.01 7.08 16.94
N ALA A 777 12.92 7.52 18.19
CA ALA A 777 12.48 6.69 19.30
C ALA A 777 11.07 6.13 19.06
N ASN A 778 10.91 4.83 19.33
CA ASN A 778 9.66 4.08 19.26
C ASN A 778 8.60 4.62 20.24
N ALA A 779 7.95 5.74 19.94
CA ALA A 779 6.70 6.13 20.57
C ALA A 779 5.57 5.28 19.98
N LYS A 780 5.11 4.27 20.75
CA LYS A 780 3.93 3.46 20.38
C LYS A 780 2.71 4.36 20.17
N TRP A 781 2.00 4.15 19.05
CA TRP A 781 0.62 4.63 18.91
C TRP A 781 -0.20 4.17 20.13
N GLY A 782 -0.90 5.11 20.77
CA GLY A 782 -1.91 4.78 21.77
C GLY A 782 -1.47 4.95 23.21
N ASP A 783 -0.63 5.96 23.48
CA ASP A 783 -0.56 6.46 24.85
C ASP A 783 -1.94 7.03 25.25
N LYS A 784 -2.66 6.23 26.03
CA LYS A 784 -3.98 6.58 26.55
C LYS A 784 -3.93 7.83 27.40
N GLU A 785 -2.80 8.10 28.06
CA GLU A 785 -2.64 9.29 28.88
C GLU A 785 -2.52 10.54 28.00
N TRP A 786 -1.71 10.48 26.94
CA TRP A 786 -1.62 11.56 25.95
C TRP A 786 -2.98 11.86 25.32
N THR A 787 -3.65 10.82 24.82
CA THR A 787 -4.97 10.97 24.19
C THR A 787 -5.98 11.61 25.16
N LYS A 788 -5.93 11.23 26.44
CA LYS A 788 -6.79 11.81 27.47
C LYS A 788 -6.50 13.31 27.69
N LYS A 789 -5.23 13.72 27.70
CA LYS A 789 -4.85 15.14 27.80
C LYS A 789 -5.35 15.95 26.61
N VAL A 790 -5.23 15.41 25.40
CA VAL A 790 -5.77 16.05 24.18
C VAL A 790 -7.30 16.16 24.26
N GLU A 791 -7.99 15.12 24.72
CA GLU A 791 -9.44 15.17 24.95
C GLU A 791 -9.82 16.23 26.00
N GLU A 792 -9.13 16.30 27.13
CA GLU A 792 -9.36 17.32 28.16
C GLU A 792 -9.12 18.74 27.62
N SER A 793 -8.07 18.93 26.82
CA SER A 793 -7.77 20.21 26.17
C SER A 793 -8.86 20.62 25.16
N TYR A 794 -9.41 19.66 24.40
CA TYR A 794 -10.51 19.92 23.46
C TYR A 794 -11.72 20.55 24.14
N TRP A 795 -12.02 20.11 25.37
CA TRP A 795 -13.16 20.62 26.14
C TRP A 795 -12.85 21.87 26.97
N ALA A 796 -11.60 22.33 27.02
CA ALA A 796 -11.18 23.53 27.72
C ALA A 796 -11.52 24.84 26.97
N VAL A 797 -12.55 24.82 26.13
CA VAL A 797 -13.02 25.98 25.35
C VAL A 797 -14.10 26.72 26.12
N GLU A 798 -13.90 28.02 26.33
CA GLU A 798 -14.96 28.88 26.87
C GLU A 798 -16.11 29.02 25.85
N ALA A 799 -17.29 28.55 26.25
CA ALA A 799 -18.48 28.54 25.43
C ALA A 799 -18.90 29.98 25.07
N ALA A 800 -18.54 30.44 23.87
CA ALA A 800 -19.17 31.61 23.29
C ALA A 800 -20.55 31.19 22.75
N ARG A 801 -21.62 31.72 23.33
CA ARG A 801 -22.97 31.55 22.79
C ARG A 801 -23.09 32.39 21.52
N TYR A 802 -22.80 31.79 20.38
CA TYR A 802 -23.06 32.40 19.08
C TYR A 802 -24.48 32.09 18.61
N GLU A 803 -25.10 33.02 17.88
CA GLU A 803 -26.34 32.78 17.12
C GLU A 803 -26.06 31.91 15.88
N ALA A 804 -25.37 30.77 16.07
CA ALA A 804 -24.90 29.93 14.97
C ALA A 804 -26.06 29.32 14.17
N ASP A 805 -27.20 29.05 14.79
CA ASP A 805 -28.41 28.61 14.10
C ASP A 805 -28.94 29.69 13.14
N ARG A 806 -28.84 30.96 13.53
CA ARG A 806 -29.25 32.09 12.69
C ARG A 806 -28.29 32.28 11.51
N LEU A 807 -26.99 32.13 11.75
CA LEU A 807 -25.97 32.15 10.71
C LEU A 807 -26.09 30.96 9.75
N LEU A 808 -26.44 29.78 10.26
CA LEU A 808 -26.72 28.59 9.46
C LEU A 808 -27.95 28.78 8.59
N GLN A 809 -29.07 29.24 9.16
CA GLN A 809 -30.29 29.50 8.40
C GLN A 809 -30.01 30.45 7.24
N TRP A 810 -29.21 31.48 7.50
CA TRP A 810 -28.81 32.39 6.47
C TRP A 810 -27.92 31.77 5.39
N ALA A 811 -26.87 31.03 5.77
CA ALA A 811 -26.04 30.34 4.80
C ALA A 811 -26.88 29.40 3.91
N LEU A 812 -27.91 28.76 4.48
CA LEU A 812 -28.88 27.96 3.74
C LEU A 812 -29.75 28.79 2.80
N ASP A 813 -30.25 29.94 3.26
CA ASP A 813 -31.07 30.85 2.43
C ASP A 813 -30.30 31.39 1.22
N ASP A 814 -29.00 31.70 1.39
CA ASP A 814 -28.13 32.19 0.32
C ASP A 814 -27.71 31.06 -0.64
N LEU A 815 -27.37 29.87 -0.12
CA LEU A 815 -26.94 28.73 -0.94
C LEU A 815 -28.08 28.02 -1.65
N CYS A 816 -29.29 28.08 -1.10
CA CYS A 816 -30.49 27.44 -1.63
C CYS A 816 -31.63 28.46 -1.73
N PRO A 817 -31.54 29.47 -2.61
CA PRO A 817 -32.56 30.51 -2.71
C PRO A 817 -33.90 29.89 -3.09
N THR A 818 -34.85 29.97 -2.17
CA THR A 818 -36.23 29.57 -2.38
C THR A 818 -36.97 30.72 -3.05
N ASP A 819 -36.89 30.86 -4.39
CA ASP A 819 -38.08 31.23 -5.20
C ASP A 819 -37.85 31.43 -6.72
N GLU A 820 -38.91 31.05 -7.44
CA GLU A 820 -39.34 31.47 -8.79
C GLU A 820 -38.55 31.01 -10.04
N GLY A 821 -38.95 29.84 -10.58
CA GLY A 821 -39.24 29.73 -12.01
C GLY A 821 -38.10 29.39 -12.98
N VAL A 822 -36.90 29.03 -12.51
CA VAL A 822 -35.85 28.45 -13.37
C VAL A 822 -35.42 27.12 -12.78
N GLY A 823 -35.97 26.04 -13.34
CA GLY A 823 -35.50 24.70 -13.07
C GLY A 823 -34.18 24.47 -13.78
N ASP A 824 -33.07 24.76 -13.10
CA ASP A 824 -31.85 23.98 -13.25
C ASP A 824 -31.65 23.26 -11.92
N VAL A 825 -32.50 22.23 -11.74
CA VAL A 825 -32.22 21.14 -10.82
C VAL A 825 -31.13 20.34 -11.51
N ASP A 826 -29.89 20.51 -11.03
CA ASP A 826 -28.78 19.65 -11.44
C ASP A 826 -29.20 18.18 -11.26
N ASP A 827 -28.82 17.36 -12.24
CA ASP A 827 -29.32 16.01 -12.51
C ASP A 827 -29.06 15.05 -11.33
N GLY A 828 -29.92 15.10 -10.30
CA GLY A 828 -29.80 14.25 -9.12
C GLY A 828 -30.35 14.75 -7.77
N GLY A 829 -30.98 15.92 -7.65
CA GLY A 829 -31.80 16.27 -6.46
C GLY A 829 -31.16 16.17 -5.05
N GLN A 830 -29.83 16.09 -4.93
CA GLN A 830 -29.12 16.04 -3.65
C GLN A 830 -28.87 17.46 -3.12
N THR A 831 -29.13 17.69 -1.84
CA THR A 831 -28.78 18.95 -1.18
C THR A 831 -27.25 19.16 -1.26
N ILE A 832 -26.78 20.40 -1.43
CA ILE A 832 -25.35 20.79 -1.57
C ILE A 832 -24.41 20.21 -0.47
N PHE A 833 -24.98 19.84 0.68
CA PHE A 833 -24.29 19.22 1.82
C PHE A 833 -24.40 17.68 1.89
N ARG A 834 -24.99 17.04 0.88
CA ARG A 834 -25.05 15.58 0.72
C ARG A 834 -24.09 15.10 -0.38
N THR A 835 -23.79 13.82 -0.35
CA THR A 835 -22.97 13.09 -1.30
C THR A 835 -23.47 11.65 -1.43
N SER A 836 -22.96 10.91 -2.41
CA SER A 836 -23.23 9.48 -2.58
C SER A 836 -21.96 8.65 -2.42
N TYR A 837 -22.12 7.43 -1.93
CA TYR A 837 -21.05 6.44 -1.83
C TYR A 837 -21.32 5.31 -2.81
N ARG A 838 -20.27 4.82 -3.47
CA ARG A 838 -20.37 3.78 -4.49
C ARG A 838 -19.43 2.64 -4.15
N ALA A 839 -19.84 1.42 -4.50
CA ALA A 839 -18.97 0.26 -4.36
C ALA A 839 -17.81 0.42 -5.35
N VAL A 840 -16.59 0.07 -4.93
CA VAL A 840 -15.47 0.04 -5.86
C VAL A 840 -15.63 -1.19 -6.77
N GLU A 841 -16.17 -0.99 -7.97
CA GLU A 841 -16.23 -2.03 -9.00
C GLU A 841 -14.82 -2.22 -9.59
N SER A 842 -14.21 -3.39 -9.35
CA SER A 842 -12.91 -3.72 -9.93
C SER A 842 -13.07 -4.17 -11.39
N ASP A 843 -13.48 -3.27 -12.27
CA ASP A 843 -13.32 -3.46 -13.71
C ASP A 843 -11.93 -2.98 -14.11
N ILE A 844 -11.03 -3.91 -14.42
CA ILE A 844 -9.71 -3.57 -14.97
C ILE A 844 -9.89 -3.20 -16.44
N VAL A 845 -10.30 -1.94 -16.68
CA VAL A 845 -10.15 -1.24 -17.95
C VAL A 845 -9.45 0.09 -17.65
N GLY A 846 -8.11 0.07 -17.71
CA GLY A 846 -7.29 1.26 -17.50
C GLY A 846 -7.02 1.60 -16.04
N LEU A 847 -5.84 2.15 -15.77
CA LEU A 847 -5.29 2.49 -14.44
C LEU A 847 -5.95 3.72 -13.79
N SER A 848 -7.25 3.88 -13.93
CA SER A 848 -8.03 4.87 -13.19
C SER A 848 -8.83 4.17 -12.10
N VAL A 849 -8.66 4.59 -10.84
CA VAL A 849 -9.73 4.37 -9.84
C VAL A 849 -10.90 5.25 -10.28
N LYS A 850 -11.88 4.65 -10.97
CA LYS A 850 -13.18 5.31 -11.17
C LYS A 850 -14.01 5.09 -9.90
N TRP A 851 -14.40 6.19 -9.27
CA TRP A 851 -15.49 6.22 -8.30
C TRP A 851 -16.84 6.32 -9.02
#